data_AF-A0A7W2AUB4-F1
#
_entry.id   AF-A0A7W2AUB4-F1
#
_cell.length_a   1.000
_cell.length_b   1.000
_cell.length_c   1.000
_cell.angle_alpha   90.00
_cell.angle_beta   90.00
_cell.angle_gamma   90.00
#
_symmetry.space_group_name_H-M   'P 1'
#
loop_
_entity.id
_entity.type
_entity.pdbx_description
1 polymer ?
#
loop_
_entity_poly.entity_id
_entity_poly.type
_entity_poly.pdbx_seq_one_letter_code
_entity_poly.pdbx_strand_id
1 'polypeptide(L)'
;MRFKSGLFPPFLSFLFLLFSAHTSLVIADSSIQHSNQNSLEDPFLWVEKLGSSDWIEREESAEKLLEAGEASVEALRTALTHPDLEVRERVRELLSVISPLKIRVDLVRLGKDRNASLVTPYQSIKSCSLDFKPGETRMNTIRTDHEERRFQISLRGNEAPYSVEVLFHGTSTSSMTGPPGKKLELGVPWVILTEDRVQSETVQGTAQTASEISTWVLLLSESYELSDPEESAEKRLINALVKSLASAPTPQQIIAAAQWSDIPEEYFRDSEESADPWLIAQMIRGNTDSIQRAAEIIELHMTGEDPLTTLVIDGLLPFAIDTDTEGASALFQQHCADLSPWSQHLLWSSLDRKLREGSLSQDHQKRLLESLIQPGSLAVLRWSDSHMSSMWSSLIRSIDKQVLNELLATNWAEIMGEDLSQSTGRIPLFFSALGYMTNQELELNPGWKEPILDLISTQYAEFALAILLGQDRVKPLESDDWKSLLEKLDGALRLADTTISIRVRNSVKKLNEYQDLPKEHRDTFLRNLVEGLPEFQSNQQSIIDQILVRNLGELPREKNVRRDETWWDRRSAKWKERLVSPVEQDPQEVRWLQLTLADVRIDGTDIRPLGLRRWILPTDYRLHMMGDDGRDASIYLETSAGGSVRFSGSMLLMIDRPTLTRWRTTWRNWVYRFSTARLGAESAMVRSNVLFQTLLIASEVEAPEDGLVKEIPVTWEDLDRYLVESLNPESSTDFYMTTEVITTLRLKATLPRLIELWEEKPTVSLGRALLSLGDDRGRELLRDTIMKSRNRLQRDTQKALEDLIEVGDPETLESVISWIEDPESSTFSRNESQLLMLIRYLDGWLLNNPDQQIIPEGRLIGALIGRTDNRNGRNTVIPILRRQTGLDMGWWDTYSMTDMEERYQVQEEVGALWRAWWDKKSPEFEASLKSDPPRDR
;
A
#
# COMPACT_ATOMS: atom_id res chain seq x y z
N MET A 1 49.65 -17.01 44.17
CA MET A 1 49.99 -16.42 45.49
C MET A 1 48.80 -16.61 46.42
N ARG A 2 49.09 -17.14 47.62
CA ARG A 2 48.32 -17.26 48.89
C ARG A 2 47.06 -16.35 49.03
N PHE A 3 45.94 -16.69 49.69
CA PHE A 3 45.46 -17.87 50.43
C PHE A 3 43.98 -17.61 50.87
N LYS A 4 43.16 -18.67 50.98
CA LYS A 4 42.13 -19.01 52.02
C LYS A 4 40.98 -18.02 52.33
N SER A 5 39.68 -18.37 52.21
CA SER A 5 38.83 -19.41 52.86
C SER A 5 38.32 -19.08 54.27
N GLY A 6 37.01 -19.28 54.49
CA GLY A 6 36.39 -19.54 55.80
C GLY A 6 34.88 -19.19 55.77
N LEU A 7 33.96 -20.13 55.52
CA LEU A 7 33.28 -21.05 56.46
C LEU A 7 32.31 -20.38 57.46
N PHE A 8 31.00 -20.56 57.18
CA PHE A 8 29.81 -20.86 58.03
C PHE A 8 30.06 -21.35 59.49
N PRO A 9 29.03 -21.56 60.38
CA PRO A 9 27.61 -21.10 60.49
C PRO A 9 27.26 -20.69 61.99
N PRO A 10 26.12 -21.08 62.61
CA PRO A 10 24.87 -20.33 62.88
C PRO A 10 24.59 -20.14 64.41
N PHE A 11 23.52 -19.47 64.86
CA PHE A 11 22.88 -19.83 66.15
C PHE A 11 21.45 -19.29 66.33
N LEU A 12 20.64 -20.18 66.90
CA LEU A 12 19.22 -20.15 67.26
C LEU A 12 18.87 -19.25 68.48
N SER A 13 17.68 -18.65 68.39
CA SER A 13 16.59 -18.68 69.40
C SER A 13 16.64 -17.91 70.74
N PHE A 14 15.40 -17.65 71.22
CA PHE A 14 14.89 -17.24 72.54
C PHE A 14 14.66 -15.73 72.75
N LEU A 15 13.41 -15.24 72.65
CA LEU A 15 12.24 -15.33 73.57
C LEU A 15 12.26 -14.30 74.71
N PHE A 16 11.13 -13.56 74.74
CA PHE A 16 10.29 -13.26 75.90
C PHE A 16 10.40 -11.89 76.64
N LEU A 17 9.26 -11.18 76.57
CA LEU A 17 8.40 -10.68 77.67
C LEU A 17 8.37 -9.18 78.04
N LEU A 18 7.15 -8.65 77.89
CA LEU A 18 6.35 -7.84 78.83
C LEU A 18 6.70 -6.35 79.02
N PHE A 19 5.76 -5.45 78.72
CA PHE A 19 4.74 -5.02 79.70
C PHE A 19 3.64 -4.13 79.08
N SER A 20 2.44 -4.29 79.64
CA SER A 20 1.13 -3.77 79.25
C SER A 20 0.78 -2.38 79.80
N ALA A 21 -0.36 -1.82 79.33
CA ALA A 21 -1.37 -0.95 80.00
C ALA A 21 -1.76 0.26 79.10
N HIS A 22 -3.02 0.68 78.86
CA HIS A 22 -4.32 0.47 79.53
C HIS A 22 -5.51 0.85 78.60
N THR A 23 -6.59 0.04 78.66
CA THR A 23 -8.06 0.32 78.70
C THR A 23 -8.70 1.41 77.81
N SER A 24 -9.83 1.16 77.12
CA SER A 24 -11.14 0.76 77.69
C SER A 24 -12.08 -0.01 76.75
N LEU A 25 -12.77 -1.00 77.32
CA LEU A 25 -13.86 -1.86 76.78
C LEU A 25 -15.26 -1.27 77.01
N VAL A 26 -16.27 -1.78 76.26
CA VAL A 26 -17.56 -2.44 76.67
C VAL A 26 -18.20 -3.01 75.37
N ILE A 27 -18.24 -4.32 75.02
CA ILE A 27 -18.96 -5.55 75.50
C ILE A 27 -20.51 -5.43 75.33
N ALA A 28 -21.34 -6.34 74.79
CA ALA A 28 -21.32 -7.75 74.33
C ALA A 28 -22.30 -7.89 73.13
N ASP A 29 -22.26 -8.92 72.28
CA ASP A 29 -22.99 -10.15 72.60
C ASP A 29 -22.35 -11.42 72.03
N SER A 30 -22.35 -12.45 72.88
CA SER A 30 -21.92 -13.83 72.68
C SER A 30 -22.94 -14.63 71.86
N SER A 31 -22.56 -15.45 70.89
CA SER A 31 -22.40 -16.92 71.01
C SER A 31 -22.58 -17.45 69.57
N ILE A 32 -21.75 -18.33 69.01
CA ILE A 32 -21.70 -19.78 69.24
C ILE A 32 -20.37 -20.27 68.63
N GLN A 33 -19.69 -21.15 69.36
CA GLN A 33 -18.58 -21.94 68.86
C GLN A 33 -19.07 -22.90 67.77
N HIS A 34 -18.40 -22.92 66.62
CA HIS A 34 -18.01 -24.18 66.01
C HIS A 34 -16.56 -24.08 65.55
N SER A 35 -15.71 -24.77 66.31
CA SER A 35 -14.49 -25.35 65.79
C SER A 35 -14.80 -26.18 64.53
N ASN A 36 -14.06 -25.94 63.45
CA ASN A 36 -13.61 -27.01 62.56
C ASN A 36 -12.25 -26.63 61.99
N GLN A 37 -11.21 -27.19 62.60
CA GLN A 37 -10.03 -27.60 61.84
C GLN A 37 -10.53 -28.68 60.86
N ASN A 38 -10.89 -28.32 59.64
CA ASN A 38 -10.98 -29.30 58.58
C ASN A 38 -9.57 -29.50 58.04
N SER A 39 -9.05 -30.72 58.24
CA SER A 39 -8.02 -31.28 57.36
C SER A 39 -8.41 -30.95 55.92
N LEU A 40 -7.53 -30.28 55.17
CA LEU A 40 -7.68 -30.19 53.72
C LEU A 40 -7.63 -31.63 53.20
N GLU A 41 -8.80 -32.22 52.97
CA GLU A 41 -8.91 -33.47 52.22
C GLU A 41 -8.37 -33.23 50.81
N ASP A 42 -7.77 -34.26 50.23
CA ASP A 42 -7.13 -34.18 48.92
C ASP A 42 -8.17 -33.85 47.82
N PRO A 43 -7.97 -32.80 47.00
CA PRO A 43 -8.90 -32.43 45.91
C PRO A 43 -9.27 -33.59 44.97
N PHE A 44 -8.41 -34.59 44.80
CA PHE A 44 -8.71 -35.82 44.04
C PHE A 44 -9.88 -36.63 44.62
N LEU A 45 -10.11 -36.60 45.95
CA LEU A 45 -11.26 -37.26 46.59
C LEU A 45 -12.58 -36.55 46.32
N TRP A 46 -12.57 -35.22 46.20
CA TRP A 46 -13.77 -34.45 45.91
C TRP A 46 -14.18 -34.56 44.44
N VAL A 47 -13.21 -34.73 43.54
CA VAL A 47 -13.45 -35.01 42.11
C VAL A 47 -14.28 -36.28 41.90
N GLU A 48 -13.94 -37.38 42.57
CA GLU A 48 -14.67 -38.65 42.46
C GLU A 48 -16.13 -38.50 42.92
N LYS A 49 -16.39 -37.60 43.87
CA LYS A 49 -17.73 -37.33 44.41
C LYS A 49 -18.59 -36.44 43.50
N LEU A 50 -18.02 -35.83 42.45
CA LEU A 50 -18.79 -35.09 41.44
C LEU A 50 -19.77 -35.98 40.65
N GLY A 51 -19.53 -37.31 40.64
CA GLY A 51 -20.42 -38.30 40.02
C GLY A 51 -21.38 -38.97 41.00
N SER A 52 -21.43 -38.55 42.28
CA SER A 52 -22.28 -39.19 43.29
C SER A 52 -23.76 -39.13 42.90
N SER A 53 -24.51 -40.20 43.16
CA SER A 53 -25.97 -40.19 42.95
C SER A 53 -26.71 -39.26 43.92
N ASP A 54 -26.08 -38.88 45.03
CA ASP A 54 -26.60 -37.88 45.96
C ASP A 54 -26.29 -36.46 45.46
N TRP A 55 -27.32 -35.64 45.32
CA TRP A 55 -27.18 -34.25 44.89
C TRP A 55 -26.43 -33.40 45.91
N ILE A 56 -26.66 -33.63 47.21
CA ILE A 56 -26.03 -32.81 48.26
C ILE A 56 -24.52 -33.05 48.26
N GLU A 57 -24.09 -34.31 48.19
CA GLU A 57 -22.68 -34.67 48.18
C GLU A 57 -21.94 -34.15 46.94
N ARG A 58 -22.62 -34.11 45.78
CA ARG A 58 -22.09 -33.50 44.55
C ARG A 58 -21.87 -32.00 44.68
N GLU A 59 -22.87 -31.27 45.14
CA GLU A 59 -22.77 -29.80 45.28
C GLU A 59 -21.77 -29.40 46.38
N GLU A 60 -21.75 -30.10 47.52
CA GLU A 60 -20.72 -29.86 48.56
C GLU A 60 -19.31 -30.11 48.03
N SER A 61 -19.11 -31.12 47.18
CA SER A 61 -17.80 -31.41 46.59
C SER A 61 -17.42 -30.36 45.55
N ALA A 62 -18.37 -29.89 44.75
CA ALA A 62 -18.19 -28.78 43.81
C ALA A 62 -17.82 -27.47 44.53
N GLU A 63 -18.51 -27.13 45.62
CA GLU A 63 -18.25 -25.95 46.44
C GLU A 63 -16.86 -26.03 47.10
N LYS A 64 -16.50 -27.18 47.68
CA LYS A 64 -15.14 -27.42 48.23
C LYS A 64 -14.05 -27.26 47.17
N LEU A 65 -14.29 -27.73 45.94
CA LEU A 65 -13.35 -27.59 44.82
C LEU A 65 -13.23 -26.12 44.37
N LEU A 66 -14.31 -25.34 44.38
CA LEU A 66 -14.30 -23.89 44.12
C LEU A 66 -13.56 -23.12 45.23
N GLU A 67 -13.84 -23.42 46.50
CA GLU A 67 -13.19 -22.81 47.66
C GLU A 67 -11.68 -23.08 47.70
N ALA A 68 -11.27 -24.27 47.25
CA ALA A 68 -9.85 -24.65 47.15
C ALA A 68 -9.08 -23.87 46.06
N GLY A 69 -9.76 -23.24 45.10
CA GLY A 69 -9.15 -22.39 44.08
C GLY A 69 -8.06 -23.10 43.28
N GLU A 70 -6.87 -22.50 43.15
CA GLU A 70 -5.77 -23.10 42.37
C GLU A 70 -5.35 -24.50 42.85
N ALA A 71 -5.52 -24.82 44.14
CA ALA A 71 -5.10 -26.11 44.69
C ALA A 71 -5.89 -27.30 44.13
N SER A 72 -7.10 -27.08 43.59
CA SER A 72 -7.93 -28.13 42.99
C SER A 72 -7.71 -28.33 41.49
N VAL A 73 -6.95 -27.44 40.82
CA VAL A 73 -6.81 -27.42 39.36
C VAL A 73 -6.17 -28.70 38.81
N GLU A 74 -5.15 -29.24 39.47
CA GLU A 74 -4.47 -30.47 39.02
C GLU A 74 -5.38 -31.69 39.06
N ALA A 75 -6.14 -31.84 40.15
CA ALA A 75 -7.12 -32.90 40.32
C ALA A 75 -8.24 -32.79 39.28
N LEU A 76 -8.78 -31.58 39.09
CA LEU A 76 -9.80 -31.31 38.09
C LEU A 76 -9.30 -31.60 36.67
N ARG A 77 -8.08 -31.18 36.28
CA ARG A 77 -7.55 -31.46 34.94
C ARG A 77 -7.36 -32.95 34.67
N THR A 78 -6.87 -33.70 35.66
CA THR A 78 -6.73 -35.17 35.55
C THR A 78 -8.09 -35.85 35.33
N ALA A 79 -9.15 -35.28 35.91
CA ALA A 79 -10.51 -35.78 35.82
C ALA A 79 -11.23 -35.49 34.49
N LEU A 80 -10.66 -34.67 33.60
CA LEU A 80 -11.23 -34.43 32.27
C LEU A 80 -11.30 -35.72 31.42
N THR A 81 -10.44 -36.70 31.72
CA THR A 81 -10.45 -38.03 31.09
C THR A 81 -11.19 -39.10 31.90
N HIS A 82 -11.90 -38.72 32.97
CA HIS A 82 -12.61 -39.65 33.85
C HIS A 82 -13.68 -40.45 33.06
N PRO A 83 -13.90 -41.75 33.32
CA PRO A 83 -14.86 -42.57 32.55
C PRO A 83 -16.32 -42.09 32.66
N ASP A 84 -16.71 -41.51 33.80
CA ASP A 84 -18.05 -40.94 34.03
C ASP A 84 -18.24 -39.58 33.32
N LEU A 85 -19.32 -39.46 32.54
CA LEU A 85 -19.67 -38.24 31.83
C LEU A 85 -20.07 -37.09 32.77
N GLU A 86 -20.80 -37.37 33.85
CA GLU A 86 -21.27 -36.33 34.79
C GLU A 86 -20.07 -35.66 35.48
N VAL A 87 -19.10 -36.48 35.90
CA VAL A 87 -17.82 -35.98 36.46
C VAL A 87 -17.13 -35.10 35.44
N ARG A 88 -16.99 -35.52 34.19
CA ARG A 88 -16.34 -34.71 33.15
C ARG A 88 -17.04 -33.37 32.90
N GLU A 89 -18.37 -33.35 32.82
CA GLU A 89 -19.12 -32.09 32.60
C GLU A 89 -18.98 -31.13 33.79
N ARG A 90 -19.10 -31.62 35.02
CA ARG A 90 -18.95 -30.79 36.23
C ARG A 90 -17.52 -30.31 36.42
N VAL A 91 -16.53 -31.14 36.12
CA VAL A 91 -15.13 -30.74 36.11
C VAL A 91 -14.90 -29.59 35.13
N ARG A 92 -15.50 -29.63 33.93
CA ARG A 92 -15.41 -28.51 32.96
C ARG A 92 -16.08 -27.24 33.49
N GLU A 93 -17.25 -27.36 34.13
CA GLU A 93 -17.94 -26.23 34.75
C GLU A 93 -17.06 -25.58 35.83
N LEU A 94 -16.49 -26.37 36.74
CA LEU A 94 -15.61 -25.90 37.82
C LEU A 94 -14.33 -25.27 37.28
N LEU A 95 -13.68 -25.90 36.30
CA LEU A 95 -12.50 -25.35 35.64
C LEU A 95 -12.80 -24.03 34.93
N SER A 96 -13.99 -23.85 34.36
CA SER A 96 -14.37 -22.59 33.70
C SER A 96 -14.40 -21.39 34.66
N VAL A 97 -14.60 -21.65 35.96
CA VAL A 97 -14.61 -20.63 37.02
C VAL A 97 -13.22 -20.46 37.64
N ILE A 98 -12.57 -21.56 38.01
CA ILE A 98 -11.32 -21.57 38.79
C ILE A 98 -10.10 -21.24 37.92
N SER A 99 -10.02 -21.85 36.73
CA SER A 99 -8.89 -21.75 35.82
C SER A 99 -9.43 -21.67 34.38
N PRO A 100 -10.09 -20.55 34.01
CA PRO A 100 -10.73 -20.42 32.71
C PRO A 100 -9.72 -20.72 31.60
N LEU A 101 -10.15 -21.50 30.60
CA LEU A 101 -9.30 -21.88 29.49
C LEU A 101 -8.78 -20.63 28.79
N LYS A 102 -7.45 -20.46 28.79
CA LYS A 102 -6.76 -19.45 28.01
C LYS A 102 -5.96 -20.15 26.93
N ILE A 103 -6.25 -19.80 25.68
CA ILE A 103 -5.57 -20.33 24.51
C ILE A 103 -4.55 -19.29 24.09
N ARG A 104 -3.28 -19.66 24.10
CA ARG A 104 -2.22 -18.85 23.55
C ARG A 104 -2.13 -19.08 22.05
N VAL A 105 -2.06 -17.99 21.32
CA VAL A 105 -1.75 -17.96 19.89
C VAL A 105 -0.37 -17.36 19.75
N ASP A 106 0.60 -18.21 19.41
CA ASP A 106 1.91 -17.78 18.95
C ASP A 106 1.82 -17.48 17.46
N LEU A 107 2.32 -16.32 17.05
CA LEU A 107 2.35 -15.88 15.66
C LEU A 107 3.77 -15.45 15.31
N VAL A 108 4.30 -16.01 14.22
CA VAL A 108 5.58 -15.61 13.64
C VAL A 108 5.34 -15.10 12.22
N ARG A 109 5.89 -13.92 11.94
CA ARG A 109 6.01 -13.33 10.61
C ARG A 109 7.41 -13.61 10.08
N LEU A 110 7.47 -14.26 8.93
CA LEU A 110 8.66 -14.67 8.20
C LEU A 110 8.73 -13.87 6.90
N GLY A 111 9.66 -12.93 6.79
CA GLY A 111 9.80 -12.03 5.66
C GLY A 111 11.03 -12.29 4.80
N LYS A 112 10.90 -11.97 3.52
CA LYS A 112 12.00 -11.88 2.55
C LYS A 112 11.92 -10.55 1.80
N ASP A 113 13.08 -10.00 1.44
CA ASP A 113 13.14 -8.86 0.53
C ASP A 113 12.41 -9.13 -0.80
N ARG A 114 11.80 -8.11 -1.42
CA ARG A 114 11.12 -8.22 -2.73
C ARG A 114 11.98 -8.90 -3.78
N ASN A 115 13.27 -8.59 -3.76
CA ASN A 115 14.23 -9.04 -4.77
C ASN A 115 14.92 -10.33 -4.33
N ALA A 116 14.52 -10.92 -3.20
CA ALA A 116 15.03 -12.22 -2.80
C ALA A 116 14.41 -13.31 -3.69
N SER A 117 15.19 -14.35 -3.96
CA SER A 117 14.71 -15.53 -4.68
C SER A 117 13.72 -16.32 -3.80
N LEU A 118 12.82 -17.08 -4.43
CA LEU A 118 11.88 -17.92 -3.70
C LEU A 118 12.59 -18.98 -2.85
N VAL A 119 13.77 -19.43 -3.25
CA VAL A 119 14.55 -20.44 -2.52
C VAL A 119 15.44 -19.85 -1.42
N THR A 120 15.61 -18.53 -1.32
CA THR A 120 16.45 -17.97 -0.25
C THR A 120 15.80 -18.15 1.12
N PRO A 121 16.57 -18.29 2.20
CA PRO A 121 16.02 -18.30 3.55
C PRO A 121 15.25 -17.02 3.90
N TYR A 122 14.40 -17.09 4.92
CA TYR A 122 13.79 -15.91 5.51
C TYR A 122 14.86 -15.00 6.13
N GLN A 123 14.72 -13.69 5.90
CA GLN A 123 15.69 -12.68 6.37
C GLN A 123 15.15 -11.90 7.57
N SER A 124 13.83 -11.70 7.64
CA SER A 124 13.18 -10.85 8.64
C SER A 124 12.15 -11.66 9.43
N ILE A 125 12.53 -12.08 10.64
CA ILE A 125 11.69 -12.91 11.52
C ILE A 125 11.24 -12.08 12.72
N LYS A 126 9.93 -11.98 12.93
CA LYS A 126 9.32 -11.31 14.08
C LYS A 126 8.21 -12.17 14.65
N SER A 127 8.09 -12.21 15.98
CA SER A 127 7.11 -13.06 16.64
C SER A 127 6.36 -12.31 17.73
N CYS A 128 5.11 -12.71 17.98
CA CYS A 128 4.34 -12.27 19.14
C CYS A 128 3.47 -13.41 19.68
N SER A 129 3.12 -13.34 20.95
CA SER A 129 2.17 -14.24 21.60
C SER A 129 0.95 -13.45 22.08
N LEU A 130 -0.23 -14.04 21.90
CA LEU A 130 -1.50 -13.46 22.32
C LEU A 130 -2.31 -14.50 23.06
N ASP A 131 -2.76 -14.20 24.28
CA ASP A 131 -3.65 -15.10 25.03
C ASP A 131 -5.12 -14.74 24.74
N PHE A 132 -5.97 -15.74 24.50
CA PHE A 132 -7.39 -15.58 24.17
C PHE A 132 -8.26 -16.35 25.15
N LYS A 133 -9.43 -15.80 25.47
CA LYS A 133 -10.58 -16.58 25.97
C LYS A 133 -11.40 -17.12 24.79
N PRO A 134 -12.09 -18.26 24.95
CA PRO A 134 -13.02 -18.77 23.94
C PRO A 134 -14.04 -17.71 23.48
N GLY A 135 -14.10 -17.47 22.16
CA GLY A 135 -15.00 -16.48 21.55
C GLY A 135 -14.44 -15.05 21.50
N GLU A 136 -13.20 -14.83 21.94
CA GLU A 136 -12.55 -13.51 21.92
C GLU A 136 -11.96 -13.17 20.55
N THR A 137 -11.90 -11.88 20.26
CA THR A 137 -11.20 -11.31 19.12
C THR A 137 -10.17 -10.33 19.62
N ARG A 138 -8.94 -10.43 19.15
CA ARG A 138 -7.85 -9.51 19.50
C ARG A 138 -7.18 -9.00 18.26
N MET A 139 -6.76 -7.74 18.32
CA MET A 139 -5.90 -7.14 17.31
C MET A 139 -4.50 -6.97 17.89
N ASN A 140 -3.49 -7.12 17.05
CA ASN A 140 -2.11 -6.82 17.41
C ASN A 140 -1.33 -6.41 16.16
N THR A 141 -0.08 -6.02 16.37
CA THR A 141 0.80 -5.48 15.33
C THR A 141 2.18 -6.10 15.44
N ILE A 142 2.73 -6.56 14.31
CA ILE A 142 4.14 -6.90 14.18
C ILE A 142 4.87 -5.76 13.45
N ARG A 143 6.03 -5.37 13.97
CA ARG A 143 6.89 -4.33 13.40
C ARG A 143 8.24 -4.92 13.00
N THR A 144 8.64 -4.63 11.77
CA THR A 144 9.98 -4.87 11.22
C THR A 144 10.69 -3.54 11.00
N ASP A 145 11.88 -3.57 10.42
CA ASP A 145 12.61 -2.35 10.06
C ASP A 145 11.94 -1.63 8.86
N HIS A 146 11.10 -2.33 8.11
CA HIS A 146 10.52 -1.86 6.84
C HIS A 146 8.98 -1.84 6.84
N GLU A 147 8.32 -2.51 7.78
CA GLU A 147 6.86 -2.67 7.82
C GLU A 147 6.27 -2.65 9.25
N GLU A 148 5.15 -1.93 9.44
CA GLU A 148 4.22 -2.16 10.56
C GLU A 148 3.00 -2.90 9.99
N ARG A 149 2.80 -4.17 10.39
CA ARG A 149 1.67 -5.00 9.95
C ARG A 149 0.70 -5.24 11.10
N ARG A 150 -0.53 -4.75 10.93
CA ARG A 150 -1.67 -5.00 11.82
C ARG A 150 -2.46 -6.21 11.38
N PHE A 151 -2.85 -7.03 12.34
CA PHE A 151 -3.70 -8.19 12.13
C PHE A 151 -4.66 -8.36 13.30
N GLN A 152 -5.83 -8.88 13.01
CA GLN A 152 -6.83 -9.29 13.96
C GLN A 152 -6.98 -10.79 13.89
N ILE A 153 -7.05 -11.42 15.05
CA ILE A 153 -7.31 -12.84 15.20
C ILE A 153 -8.62 -12.98 15.95
N SER A 154 -9.56 -13.70 15.35
CA SER A 154 -10.81 -14.10 16.00
C SER A 154 -10.75 -15.59 16.27
N LEU A 155 -10.89 -15.97 17.54
CA LEU A 155 -10.91 -17.36 17.97
C LEU A 155 -12.33 -17.73 18.41
N ARG A 156 -12.95 -18.69 17.71
CA ARG A 156 -14.31 -19.15 17.99
C ARG A 156 -14.35 -20.64 18.31
N GLY A 157 -15.28 -21.02 19.17
CA GLY A 157 -15.46 -22.38 19.66
C GLY A 157 -15.04 -22.54 21.12
N ASN A 158 -15.64 -23.49 21.81
CA ASN A 158 -15.40 -23.76 23.24
C ASN A 158 -14.53 -25.01 23.46
N GLU A 159 -14.24 -25.76 22.40
CA GLU A 159 -13.39 -26.95 22.39
C GLU A 159 -12.63 -27.05 21.06
N ALA A 160 -11.48 -27.72 21.07
CA ALA A 160 -10.69 -27.97 19.86
C ALA A 160 -11.44 -28.94 18.91
N PRO A 161 -11.35 -28.78 17.57
CA PRO A 161 -10.58 -27.75 16.86
C PRO A 161 -11.26 -26.38 16.86
N TYR A 162 -10.49 -25.33 17.18
CA TYR A 162 -10.95 -23.95 17.24
C TYR A 162 -11.08 -23.37 15.84
N SER A 163 -12.14 -22.60 15.59
CA SER A 163 -12.27 -21.83 14.35
C SER A 163 -11.48 -20.52 14.51
N VAL A 164 -10.37 -20.43 13.79
CA VAL A 164 -9.47 -19.27 13.82
C VAL A 164 -9.60 -18.50 12.51
N GLU A 165 -9.88 -17.21 12.62
CA GLU A 165 -9.90 -16.28 11.50
C GLU A 165 -8.81 -15.24 11.73
N VAL A 166 -7.92 -15.08 10.75
CA VAL A 166 -6.87 -14.06 10.77
C VAL A 166 -7.18 -13.06 9.69
N LEU A 167 -7.37 -11.81 10.07
CA LEU A 167 -7.67 -10.71 9.18
C LEU A 167 -6.55 -9.68 9.24
N PHE A 168 -5.95 -9.40 8.10
CA PHE A 168 -4.95 -8.38 7.99
C PHE A 168 -5.60 -7.06 7.60
N HIS A 169 -5.23 -5.99 8.31
CA HIS A 169 -5.84 -4.69 8.09
C HIS A 169 -5.22 -4.02 6.86
N GLY A 170 -6.08 -3.54 5.96
CA GLY A 170 -5.69 -2.65 4.88
C GLY A 170 -5.39 -1.25 5.39
N THR A 171 -4.96 -0.40 4.46
CA THR A 171 -4.45 0.96 4.73
C THR A 171 -5.52 1.98 5.09
N SER A 172 -6.76 1.53 5.22
CA SER A 172 -7.87 2.22 5.84
C SER A 172 -8.52 1.22 6.79
N THR A 173 -8.84 1.63 8.00
CA THR A 173 -9.43 0.79 9.06
C THR A 173 -10.78 0.15 8.71
N SER A 174 -11.27 0.33 7.48
CA SER A 174 -12.52 -0.24 6.95
C SER A 174 -12.34 -1.42 6.00
N SER A 175 -11.12 -1.78 5.58
CA SER A 175 -10.89 -2.93 4.69
C SER A 175 -10.03 -3.97 5.39
N MET A 176 -10.62 -5.14 5.65
CA MET A 176 -9.93 -6.30 6.22
C MET A 176 -9.83 -7.38 5.15
N THR A 177 -8.65 -7.96 4.98
CA THR A 177 -8.41 -9.08 4.06
C THR A 177 -7.64 -10.16 4.78
N GLY A 178 -8.05 -11.41 4.66
CA GLY A 178 -7.38 -12.52 5.30
C GLY A 178 -7.72 -13.84 4.64
N PRO A 179 -6.96 -14.91 4.89
CA PRO A 179 -7.34 -16.24 4.46
C PRO A 179 -8.70 -16.62 5.06
N PRO A 180 -9.47 -17.50 4.40
CA PRO A 180 -10.66 -18.07 5.00
C PRO A 180 -10.34 -18.66 6.38
N GLY A 181 -11.25 -18.46 7.34
CA GLY A 181 -11.10 -19.04 8.67
C GLY A 181 -10.87 -20.54 8.62
N LYS A 182 -9.96 -21.04 9.45
CA LYS A 182 -9.54 -22.44 9.47
C LYS A 182 -9.80 -23.06 10.84
N LYS A 183 -10.26 -24.32 10.85
CA LYS A 183 -10.33 -25.12 12.07
C LYS A 183 -8.93 -25.62 12.42
N LEU A 184 -8.46 -25.32 13.62
CA LEU A 184 -7.12 -25.64 14.08
C LEU A 184 -7.14 -26.44 15.38
N GLU A 185 -6.36 -27.51 15.39
CA GLU A 185 -6.05 -28.29 16.59
C GLU A 185 -4.90 -27.66 17.37
N LEU A 186 -4.85 -27.93 18.68
CA LEU A 186 -3.75 -27.50 19.53
C LEU A 186 -2.44 -28.18 19.09
N GLY A 187 -1.34 -27.44 19.12
CA GLY A 187 -0.02 -27.95 18.76
C GLY A 187 0.24 -28.12 17.26
N VAL A 188 -0.74 -27.85 16.39
CA VAL A 188 -0.58 -27.95 14.92
C VAL A 188 -0.35 -26.57 14.31
N PRO A 189 0.82 -26.30 13.71
CA PRO A 189 1.12 -24.99 13.13
C PRO A 189 0.31 -24.75 11.85
N TRP A 190 -0.34 -23.59 11.76
CA TRP A 190 -0.97 -23.11 10.54
C TRP A 190 -0.05 -22.14 9.82
N VAL A 191 0.42 -22.55 8.64
CA VAL A 191 1.17 -21.68 7.73
C VAL A 191 0.18 -20.96 6.79
N ILE A 192 0.23 -19.64 6.81
CA ILE A 192 -0.44 -18.74 5.88
C ILE A 192 0.64 -18.18 4.96
N LEU A 193 0.71 -18.69 3.73
CA LEU A 193 1.72 -18.27 2.77
C LEU A 193 1.35 -16.94 2.13
N THR A 194 2.34 -16.04 2.07
CA THR A 194 2.38 -14.83 1.25
C THR A 194 1.15 -13.94 1.31
N GLU A 195 1.23 -12.94 2.18
CA GLU A 195 0.27 -11.85 2.19
C GLU A 195 0.58 -10.80 1.09
N ASP A 196 -0.36 -10.55 0.16
CA ASP A 196 -0.26 -9.45 -0.82
C ASP A 196 -0.65 -8.12 -0.17
N ARG A 197 0.34 -7.27 0.12
CA ARG A 197 0.11 -5.86 0.44
C ARG A 197 0.45 -4.99 -0.77
N VAL A 198 -0.57 -4.30 -1.30
CA VAL A 198 -0.33 -3.02 -1.99
C VAL A 198 0.01 -1.99 -0.91
N GLN A 199 1.27 -1.59 -0.87
CA GLN A 199 1.89 -0.70 0.12
C GLN A 199 1.04 0.49 0.54
N SER A 200 0.74 0.62 1.83
CA SER A 200 1.03 1.86 2.55
C SER A 200 1.00 1.62 4.06
N GLU A 201 2.17 1.48 4.65
CA GLU A 201 2.58 2.04 5.96
C GLU A 201 4.04 1.61 6.13
N THR A 202 4.93 2.58 5.92
CA THR A 202 6.37 2.47 6.16
C THR A 202 6.66 2.86 7.60
N VAL A 203 7.57 2.12 8.24
CA VAL A 203 8.02 2.33 9.63
C VAL A 203 8.71 3.68 9.84
N GLN A 204 9.17 4.34 8.78
CA GLN A 204 10.03 5.54 8.87
C GLN A 204 9.66 6.68 7.93
N GLY A 205 8.44 6.71 7.37
CA GLY A 205 7.97 7.84 6.55
C GLY A 205 8.71 8.11 5.22
N THR A 206 9.86 7.47 4.97
CA THR A 206 10.51 7.36 3.67
C THR A 206 9.87 6.20 2.92
N ALA A 207 9.26 6.45 1.77
CA ALA A 207 8.67 5.39 0.98
C ALA A 207 9.72 4.71 0.10
N GLN A 208 10.80 4.19 0.68
CA GLN A 208 11.61 3.25 -0.08
C GLN A 208 10.75 2.00 -0.33
N THR A 209 10.44 1.78 -1.60
CA THR A 209 9.56 0.72 -2.07
C THR A 209 10.28 -0.63 -2.05
N ALA A 210 10.85 -1.02 -0.91
CA ALA A 210 11.30 -2.38 -0.67
C ALA A 210 10.12 -3.14 -0.03
N SER A 211 9.28 -3.77 -0.85
CA SER A 211 8.24 -4.66 -0.33
C SER A 211 8.90 -5.91 0.24
N GLU A 212 8.34 -6.51 1.28
CA GLU A 212 8.76 -7.85 1.73
C GLU A 212 7.63 -8.85 1.46
N ILE A 213 7.97 -10.02 0.92
CA ILE A 213 7.03 -11.14 0.84
C ILE A 213 6.98 -11.76 2.24
N SER A 214 5.80 -11.77 2.86
CA SER A 214 5.62 -12.26 4.24
C SER A 214 4.83 -13.55 4.29
N THR A 215 5.41 -14.58 4.88
CA THR A 215 4.73 -15.80 5.32
C THR A 215 4.42 -15.68 6.81
N TRP A 216 3.23 -16.09 7.22
CA TRP A 216 2.81 -16.08 8.63
C TRP A 216 2.63 -17.51 9.13
N VAL A 217 3.10 -17.79 10.34
CA VAL A 217 2.93 -19.11 10.98
C VAL A 217 2.29 -18.91 12.34
N LEU A 218 1.18 -19.61 12.58
CA LEU A 218 0.38 -19.49 13.79
C LEU A 218 0.31 -20.83 14.51
N LEU A 219 0.48 -20.84 15.82
CA LEU A 219 0.38 -22.03 16.67
C LEU A 219 -0.55 -21.75 17.85
N LEU A 220 -1.52 -22.64 18.06
CA LEU A 220 -2.35 -22.62 19.26
C LEU A 220 -1.76 -23.55 20.31
N SER A 221 -1.64 -23.05 21.54
CA SER A 221 -1.24 -23.82 22.71
C SER A 221 -2.13 -23.47 23.89
N GLU A 222 -2.34 -24.43 24.81
CA GLU A 222 -2.98 -24.10 26.08
C GLU A 222 -1.96 -23.39 26.96
N SER A 223 -2.38 -22.28 27.59
CA SER A 223 -1.48 -21.39 28.36
C SER A 223 -0.66 -22.09 29.47
N TYR A 224 -1.05 -23.29 29.89
CA TYR A 224 -0.41 -24.08 30.93
C TYR A 224 0.43 -25.27 30.42
N GLU A 225 0.37 -25.63 29.14
CA GLU A 225 1.13 -26.75 28.56
C GLU A 225 2.59 -26.38 28.24
N LEU A 226 2.98 -25.13 28.47
CA LEU A 226 4.33 -24.66 28.16
C LEU A 226 5.31 -25.09 29.24
N SER A 227 6.24 -25.97 28.86
CA SER A 227 7.33 -26.45 29.72
C SER A 227 8.30 -25.35 30.17
N ASP A 228 8.29 -24.19 29.50
CA ASP A 228 9.08 -23.02 29.88
C ASP A 228 8.40 -21.70 29.42
N PRO A 229 7.85 -20.88 30.33
CA PRO A 229 7.25 -19.59 29.97
C PRO A 229 8.26 -18.57 29.41
N GLU A 230 9.58 -18.82 29.54
CA GLU A 230 10.64 -17.97 28.99
C GLU A 230 11.00 -18.30 27.53
N GLU A 231 10.50 -19.40 26.96
CA GLU A 231 10.76 -19.75 25.56
C GLU A 231 10.12 -18.73 24.60
N SER A 232 10.80 -18.35 23.51
CA SER A 232 10.22 -17.42 22.53
C SER A 232 9.13 -18.10 21.68
N ALA A 233 8.16 -17.32 21.19
CA ALA A 233 7.13 -17.81 20.27
C ALA A 233 7.74 -18.46 19.02
N GLU A 234 8.83 -17.89 18.51
CA GLU A 234 9.65 -18.44 17.44
C GLU A 234 10.15 -19.86 17.73
N LYS A 235 10.81 -20.10 18.87
CA LYS A 235 11.33 -21.43 19.22
C LYS A 235 10.23 -22.46 19.37
N ARG A 236 9.11 -22.10 20.00
CA ARG A 236 7.94 -22.98 20.11
C ARG A 236 7.37 -23.37 18.76
N LEU A 237 7.28 -22.41 17.84
CA LEU A 237 6.83 -22.66 16.47
C LEU A 237 7.80 -23.54 15.69
N ILE A 238 9.12 -23.34 15.83
CA ILE A 238 10.14 -24.23 15.27
C ILE A 238 9.95 -25.66 15.79
N ASN A 239 9.82 -25.84 17.10
CA ASN A 239 9.63 -27.17 17.71
C ASN A 239 8.34 -27.83 17.22
N ALA A 240 7.25 -27.07 17.09
CA ALA A 240 5.98 -27.57 16.55
C ALA A 240 6.11 -27.97 15.07
N LEU A 241 6.80 -27.17 14.25
CA LEU A 241 7.07 -27.50 12.85
C LEU A 241 7.91 -28.78 12.75
N VAL A 242 8.99 -28.91 13.51
CA VAL A 242 9.83 -30.14 13.54
C VAL A 242 8.99 -31.38 13.90
N LYS A 243 8.11 -31.27 14.90
CA LYS A 243 7.19 -32.35 15.27
C LYS A 243 6.20 -32.69 14.16
N SER A 244 5.68 -31.69 13.45
CA SER A 244 4.83 -31.89 12.27
C SER A 244 5.59 -32.56 11.12
N LEU A 245 6.84 -32.16 10.84
CA LEU A 245 7.69 -32.75 9.79
C LEU A 245 7.91 -34.25 10.01
N ALA A 246 8.02 -34.70 11.26
CA ALA A 246 8.21 -36.11 11.59
C ALA A 246 6.94 -36.98 11.43
N SER A 247 5.76 -36.37 11.43
CA SER A 247 4.47 -37.07 11.47
C SER A 247 3.75 -37.04 10.11
N ALA A 248 2.97 -35.99 9.84
CA ALA A 248 2.20 -35.81 8.62
C ALA A 248 2.12 -34.31 8.27
N PRO A 249 3.21 -33.72 7.77
CA PRO A 249 3.25 -32.29 7.49
C PRO A 249 2.45 -31.92 6.23
N THR A 250 1.90 -30.71 6.19
CA THR A 250 1.31 -30.16 4.97
C THR A 250 2.39 -29.59 4.04
N PRO A 251 2.14 -29.45 2.72
CA PRO A 251 3.10 -28.85 1.79
C PRO A 251 3.59 -27.46 2.24
N GLN A 252 2.69 -26.64 2.79
CA GLN A 252 3.02 -25.30 3.27
C GLN A 252 3.95 -25.33 4.50
N GLN A 253 3.78 -26.31 5.39
CA GLN A 253 4.67 -26.52 6.54
C GLN A 253 6.07 -26.95 6.09
N ILE A 254 6.16 -27.84 5.09
CA ILE A 254 7.44 -28.30 4.52
C ILE A 254 8.20 -27.12 3.89
N ILE A 255 7.53 -26.33 3.04
CA ILE A 255 8.14 -25.16 2.36
C ILE A 255 8.59 -24.10 3.37
N ALA A 256 7.72 -23.73 4.32
CA ALA A 256 8.06 -22.74 5.33
C ALA A 256 9.23 -23.21 6.21
N ALA A 257 9.26 -24.50 6.58
CA ALA A 257 10.36 -25.05 7.35
C ALA A 257 11.67 -25.06 6.56
N ALA A 258 11.65 -25.43 5.28
CA ALA A 258 12.84 -25.47 4.43
C ALA A 258 13.50 -24.09 4.30
N GLN A 259 12.69 -23.03 4.22
CA GLN A 259 13.13 -21.64 4.13
C GLN A 259 13.56 -21.05 5.48
N TRP A 260 13.33 -21.74 6.60
CA TRP A 260 13.73 -21.31 7.93
C TRP A 260 15.09 -21.91 8.27
N SER A 261 16.14 -21.09 8.25
CA SER A 261 17.53 -21.52 8.41
C SER A 261 17.81 -22.29 9.71
N ASP A 262 17.07 -21.99 10.78
CA ASP A 262 17.28 -22.56 12.11
C ASP A 262 16.80 -24.00 12.23
N ILE A 263 16.03 -24.51 11.26
CA ILE A 263 15.61 -25.91 11.21
C ILE A 263 16.73 -26.74 10.57
N PRO A 264 17.31 -27.73 11.29
CA PRO A 264 18.39 -28.58 10.80
C PRO A 264 18.02 -29.44 9.58
N GLU A 265 19.01 -29.75 8.73
CA GLU A 265 18.81 -30.56 7.52
C GLU A 265 18.33 -31.98 7.79
N GLU A 266 18.67 -32.56 8.94
CA GLU A 266 18.32 -33.94 9.32
C GLU A 266 16.80 -34.20 9.41
N TYR A 267 15.99 -33.13 9.49
CA TYR A 267 14.52 -33.23 9.52
C TYR A 267 13.89 -33.25 8.12
N PHE A 268 14.67 -33.02 7.07
CA PHE A 268 14.21 -33.07 5.68
C PHE A 268 14.59 -34.41 5.07
N ARG A 269 13.62 -35.04 4.42
CA ARG A 269 13.80 -36.37 3.82
C ARG A 269 14.18 -36.23 2.34
N ASP A 270 14.86 -37.25 1.83
CA ASP A 270 15.03 -37.43 0.40
C ASP A 270 13.68 -37.81 -0.21
N SER A 271 13.33 -37.15 -1.31
CA SER A 271 12.12 -37.47 -2.04
C SER A 271 12.42 -38.42 -3.18
N GLU A 272 11.66 -39.51 -3.30
CA GLU A 272 11.69 -40.39 -4.47
C GLU A 272 10.61 -40.09 -5.52
N GLU A 273 9.60 -39.29 -5.16
CA GLU A 273 8.38 -39.10 -5.96
C GLU A 273 8.35 -37.73 -6.64
N SER A 274 7.80 -37.69 -7.85
CA SER A 274 7.63 -36.48 -8.65
C SER A 274 6.66 -35.46 -8.03
N ALA A 275 5.80 -35.92 -7.11
CA ALA A 275 4.68 -35.20 -6.53
C ALA A 275 4.96 -34.54 -5.17
N ASP A 276 6.19 -34.64 -4.68
CA ASP A 276 6.46 -34.52 -3.26
C ASP A 276 6.97 -33.12 -2.86
N PRO A 277 6.30 -32.41 -1.93
CA PRO A 277 6.80 -31.14 -1.38
C PRO A 277 8.20 -31.25 -0.77
N TRP A 278 8.68 -32.45 -0.42
CA TRP A 278 10.06 -32.66 0.03
C TRP A 278 11.09 -32.39 -1.08
N LEU A 279 10.77 -32.64 -2.36
CA LEU A 279 11.65 -32.27 -3.47
C LEU A 279 11.87 -30.75 -3.52
N ILE A 280 10.80 -29.98 -3.34
CA ILE A 280 10.84 -28.51 -3.29
C ILE A 280 11.66 -28.04 -2.08
N ALA A 281 11.50 -28.69 -0.92
CA ALA A 281 12.33 -28.39 0.24
C ALA A 281 13.83 -28.59 -0.04
N GLN A 282 14.21 -29.67 -0.74
CA GLN A 282 15.60 -29.92 -1.12
C GLN A 282 16.13 -28.84 -2.09
N MET A 283 15.29 -28.39 -3.03
CA MET A 283 15.65 -27.27 -3.92
C MET A 283 15.88 -25.98 -3.13
N ILE A 284 15.02 -25.69 -2.14
CA ILE A 284 15.15 -24.53 -1.24
C ILE A 284 16.47 -24.60 -0.44
N ARG A 285 16.86 -25.80 0.02
CA ARG A 285 18.10 -26.01 0.76
C ARG A 285 19.35 -26.04 -0.15
N GLY A 286 19.19 -25.83 -1.45
CA GLY A 286 20.30 -25.71 -2.40
C GLY A 286 20.95 -27.04 -2.79
N ASN A 287 20.23 -28.16 -2.66
CA ASN A 287 20.71 -29.46 -3.12
C ASN A 287 20.68 -29.52 -4.66
N THR A 288 21.85 -29.55 -5.31
CA THR A 288 21.96 -29.55 -6.78
C THR A 288 21.29 -30.75 -7.46
N ASP A 289 21.29 -31.92 -6.80
CA ASP A 289 20.70 -33.13 -7.38
C ASP A 289 19.16 -33.01 -7.47
N SER A 290 18.55 -32.20 -6.60
CA SER A 290 17.10 -31.95 -6.62
C SER A 290 16.64 -31.15 -7.83
N ILE A 291 17.47 -30.22 -8.34
CA ILE A 291 17.16 -29.44 -9.54
C ILE A 291 17.21 -30.35 -10.78
N GLN A 292 18.22 -31.21 -10.87
CA GLN A 292 18.33 -32.18 -11.97
C GLN A 292 17.16 -33.17 -11.93
N ARG A 293 16.80 -33.66 -10.75
CA ARG A 293 15.62 -34.54 -10.59
C ARG A 293 14.33 -33.85 -11.01
N ALA A 294 14.14 -32.59 -10.62
CA ALA A 294 12.98 -31.81 -11.06
C ALA A 294 12.95 -31.66 -12.59
N ALA A 295 14.10 -31.46 -13.24
CA ALA A 295 14.18 -31.43 -14.70
C ALA A 295 13.77 -32.77 -15.35
N GLU A 296 14.25 -33.90 -14.84
CA GLU A 296 13.88 -35.24 -15.31
C GLU A 296 12.36 -35.50 -15.16
N ILE A 297 11.79 -35.10 -14.03
CA ILE A 297 10.35 -35.19 -13.77
C ILE A 297 9.55 -34.36 -14.79
N ILE A 298 9.99 -33.13 -15.05
CA ILE A 298 9.34 -32.27 -16.03
C ILE A 298 9.46 -32.88 -17.42
N GLU A 299 10.62 -33.41 -17.80
CA GLU A 299 10.81 -34.07 -19.09
C GLU A 299 9.84 -35.26 -19.28
N LEU A 300 9.75 -36.16 -18.30
CA LEU A 300 8.84 -37.31 -18.33
C LEU A 300 7.37 -36.90 -18.43
N HIS A 301 7.01 -35.77 -17.81
CA HIS A 301 5.69 -35.20 -17.96
C HIS A 301 5.43 -34.69 -19.38
N MET A 302 6.38 -33.93 -19.92
CA MET A 302 6.26 -33.34 -21.26
C MET A 302 6.26 -34.40 -22.37
N THR A 303 6.91 -35.55 -22.17
CA THR A 303 6.84 -36.70 -23.10
C THR A 303 5.59 -37.55 -22.92
N GLY A 304 4.84 -37.35 -21.83
CA GLY A 304 3.65 -38.13 -21.47
C GLY A 304 3.95 -39.50 -20.87
N GLU A 305 5.21 -39.79 -20.55
CA GLU A 305 5.63 -41.05 -19.93
C GLU A 305 5.20 -41.12 -18.45
N ASP A 306 5.26 -39.99 -17.72
CA ASP A 306 4.75 -39.87 -16.35
C ASP A 306 3.96 -38.57 -16.14
N PRO A 307 2.62 -38.58 -16.29
CA PRO A 307 1.82 -37.37 -16.22
C PRO A 307 1.67 -36.86 -14.76
N LEU A 308 2.18 -35.66 -14.50
CA LEU A 308 1.96 -34.92 -13.26
C LEU A 308 0.51 -34.49 -13.09
N THR A 309 0.06 -34.45 -11.83
CA THR A 309 -1.23 -33.87 -11.47
C THR A 309 -1.13 -32.34 -11.37
N THR A 310 -2.26 -31.65 -11.54
CA THR A 310 -2.36 -30.19 -11.34
C THR A 310 -1.81 -29.74 -10.00
N LEU A 311 -2.04 -30.50 -8.91
CA LEU A 311 -1.54 -30.17 -7.58
C LEU A 311 -0.01 -30.12 -7.52
N VAL A 312 0.64 -31.04 -8.23
CA VAL A 312 2.11 -31.15 -8.28
C VAL A 312 2.69 -30.01 -9.09
N ILE A 313 2.08 -29.73 -10.25
CA ILE A 313 2.48 -28.63 -11.11
C ILE A 313 2.33 -27.29 -10.38
N ASP A 314 1.21 -27.10 -9.68
CA ASP A 314 0.94 -25.92 -8.86
C ASP A 314 2.05 -25.66 -7.84
N GLY A 315 2.49 -26.69 -7.13
CA GLY A 315 3.55 -26.58 -6.13
C GLY A 315 4.95 -26.41 -6.73
N LEU A 316 5.31 -27.19 -7.75
CA LEU A 316 6.67 -27.26 -8.30
C LEU A 316 7.02 -26.04 -9.15
N LEU A 317 6.09 -25.57 -9.98
CA LEU A 317 6.40 -24.65 -11.08
C LEU A 317 7.00 -23.30 -10.63
N PRO A 318 6.52 -22.62 -9.56
CA PRO A 318 7.13 -21.37 -9.12
C PRO A 318 8.61 -21.52 -8.74
N PHE A 319 8.98 -22.62 -8.08
CA PHE A 319 10.36 -22.89 -7.68
C PHE A 319 11.23 -23.37 -8.84
N ALA A 320 10.68 -24.17 -9.75
CA ALA A 320 11.37 -24.59 -10.97
C ALA A 320 11.72 -23.38 -11.86
N ILE A 321 10.78 -22.42 -11.99
CA ILE A 321 11.04 -21.16 -12.69
C ILE A 321 12.06 -20.31 -11.94
N ASP A 322 11.98 -20.20 -10.61
CA ASP A 322 12.91 -19.39 -9.83
C ASP A 322 14.36 -19.92 -9.87
N THR A 323 14.53 -21.24 -9.97
CA THR A 323 15.83 -21.94 -10.01
C THR A 323 16.34 -22.24 -11.43
N ASP A 324 15.65 -21.77 -12.47
CA ASP A 324 16.01 -22.03 -13.88
C ASP A 324 16.10 -23.54 -14.21
N THR A 325 15.20 -24.35 -13.67
CA THR A 325 15.13 -25.79 -13.98
C THR A 325 14.82 -26.01 -15.47
N GLU A 326 15.53 -26.94 -16.09
CA GLU A 326 15.30 -27.30 -17.49
C GLU A 326 13.85 -27.80 -17.72
N GLY A 327 13.25 -27.39 -18.84
CA GLY A 327 11.85 -27.71 -19.16
C GLY A 327 10.79 -26.86 -18.44
N ALA A 328 11.14 -26.09 -17.40
CA ALA A 328 10.16 -25.33 -16.60
C ALA A 328 9.33 -24.32 -17.43
N SER A 329 9.93 -23.67 -18.43
CA SER A 329 9.19 -22.77 -19.33
C SER A 329 8.15 -23.50 -20.18
N ALA A 330 8.45 -24.73 -20.62
CA ALA A 330 7.52 -25.53 -21.40
C ALA A 330 6.36 -26.04 -20.51
N LEU A 331 6.68 -26.44 -19.27
CA LEU A 331 5.67 -26.78 -18.27
C LEU A 331 4.73 -25.59 -17.99
N PHE A 332 5.28 -24.39 -17.82
CA PHE A 332 4.48 -23.17 -17.66
C PHE A 332 3.57 -22.92 -18.86
N GLN A 333 4.08 -23.07 -20.08
CA GLN A 333 3.29 -22.87 -21.29
C GLN A 333 2.04 -23.77 -21.34
N GLN A 334 2.17 -25.02 -20.90
CA GLN A 334 1.07 -26.00 -20.92
C GLN A 334 0.10 -25.84 -19.74
N HIS A 335 0.58 -25.39 -18.57
CA HIS A 335 -0.16 -25.46 -17.30
C HIS A 335 -0.35 -24.13 -16.58
N CYS A 336 -0.04 -22.99 -17.20
CA CYS A 336 -0.24 -21.67 -16.60
C CYS A 336 -1.67 -21.46 -16.08
N ALA A 337 -2.68 -22.02 -16.74
CA ALA A 337 -4.10 -21.93 -16.38
C ALA A 337 -4.47 -22.74 -15.13
N ASP A 338 -3.66 -23.76 -14.81
CA ASP A 338 -3.92 -24.74 -13.77
C ASP A 338 -3.42 -24.29 -12.39
N LEU A 339 -2.72 -23.16 -12.34
CA LEU A 339 -2.14 -22.62 -11.12
C LEU A 339 -3.19 -22.03 -10.19
N SER A 340 -3.07 -22.32 -8.91
CA SER A 340 -3.81 -21.64 -7.85
C SER A 340 -3.40 -20.16 -7.77
N PRO A 341 -4.27 -19.27 -7.25
CA PRO A 341 -3.93 -17.86 -7.07
C PRO A 341 -2.63 -17.65 -6.28
N TRP A 342 -2.32 -18.56 -5.35
CA TRP A 342 -1.09 -18.53 -4.56
C TRP A 342 0.16 -18.74 -5.42
N SER A 343 0.20 -19.82 -6.21
CA SER A 343 1.34 -20.14 -7.08
C SER A 343 1.54 -19.08 -8.16
N GLN A 344 0.45 -18.50 -8.66
CA GLN A 344 0.49 -17.36 -9.56
C GLN A 344 1.24 -16.19 -8.94
N HIS A 345 0.94 -15.80 -7.69
CA HIS A 345 1.64 -14.70 -7.02
C HIS A 345 3.15 -14.96 -6.87
N LEU A 346 3.54 -16.16 -6.43
CA LEU A 346 4.95 -16.54 -6.31
C LEU A 346 5.66 -16.48 -7.67
N LEU A 347 5.02 -17.03 -8.70
CA LEU A 347 5.55 -17.07 -10.05
C LEU A 347 5.74 -15.66 -10.62
N TRP A 348 4.74 -14.77 -10.50
CA TRP A 348 4.84 -13.39 -10.97
C TRP A 348 5.94 -12.62 -10.26
N SER A 349 6.12 -12.84 -8.96
CA SER A 349 7.20 -12.20 -8.21
C SER A 349 8.58 -12.68 -8.68
N SER A 350 8.75 -13.98 -8.89
CA SER A 350 10.01 -14.55 -9.39
C SER A 350 10.34 -14.02 -10.79
N LEU A 351 9.37 -14.03 -11.70
CA LEU A 351 9.54 -13.54 -13.07
C LEU A 351 9.82 -12.02 -13.12
N ASP A 352 9.11 -11.20 -12.35
CA ASP A 352 9.37 -9.74 -12.27
C ASP A 352 10.82 -9.46 -11.84
N ARG A 353 11.30 -10.18 -10.82
CA ARG A 353 12.69 -10.09 -10.35
C ARG A 353 13.67 -10.44 -11.48
N LYS A 354 13.51 -11.61 -12.10
CA LYS A 354 14.41 -12.08 -13.17
C LYS A 354 14.46 -11.13 -14.37
N LEU A 355 13.32 -10.55 -14.74
CA LEU A 355 13.24 -9.58 -15.83
C LEU A 355 13.96 -8.27 -15.48
N ARG A 356 13.82 -7.77 -14.24
CA ARG A 356 14.50 -6.55 -13.77
C ARG A 356 16.01 -6.72 -13.62
N GLU A 357 16.44 -7.90 -13.21
CA GLU A 357 17.86 -8.27 -13.08
C GLU A 357 18.51 -8.60 -14.44
N GLY A 358 17.71 -8.75 -15.49
CA GLY A 358 18.19 -9.14 -16.82
C GLY A 358 18.68 -10.59 -16.90
N SER A 359 18.26 -11.45 -15.96
CA SER A 359 18.68 -12.85 -15.90
C SER A 359 17.90 -13.75 -16.86
N LEU A 360 16.75 -13.29 -17.38
CA LEU A 360 15.94 -14.03 -18.34
C LEU A 360 16.42 -13.76 -19.78
N SER A 361 16.77 -14.80 -20.53
CA SER A 361 17.18 -14.68 -21.95
C SER A 361 16.04 -14.20 -22.85
N GLN A 362 16.35 -13.62 -24.01
CA GLN A 362 15.34 -13.18 -24.98
C GLN A 362 14.44 -14.34 -25.45
N ASP A 363 14.99 -15.54 -25.63
CA ASP A 363 14.21 -16.72 -26.00
C ASP A 363 13.21 -17.12 -24.90
N HIS A 364 13.62 -17.04 -23.63
CA HIS A 364 12.72 -17.30 -22.49
C HIS A 364 11.66 -16.20 -22.34
N GLN A 365 12.01 -14.93 -22.56
CA GLN A 365 11.05 -13.82 -22.59
C GLN A 365 10.00 -14.01 -23.70
N LYS A 366 10.45 -14.45 -24.89
CA LYS A 366 9.58 -14.79 -26.01
C LYS A 366 8.59 -15.91 -25.65
N ARG A 367 9.08 -17.03 -25.11
CA ARG A 367 8.22 -18.15 -24.69
C ARG A 367 7.26 -17.77 -23.57
N LEU A 368 7.70 -16.95 -22.62
CA LEU A 368 6.83 -16.39 -21.58
C LEU A 368 5.69 -15.59 -22.20
N LEU A 369 6.00 -14.68 -23.13
CA LEU A 369 4.98 -13.89 -23.83
C LEU A 369 4.03 -14.78 -24.64
N GLU A 370 4.54 -15.76 -25.40
CA GLU A 370 3.73 -16.72 -26.15
C GLU A 370 2.74 -17.46 -25.24
N SER A 371 3.21 -17.91 -24.08
CA SER A 371 2.39 -18.58 -23.07
C SER A 371 1.28 -17.66 -22.55
N LEU A 372 1.61 -16.41 -22.23
CA LEU A 372 0.64 -15.41 -21.74
C LEU A 372 -0.34 -14.93 -22.82
N ILE A 373 -0.10 -15.19 -24.10
CA ILE A 373 -1.02 -14.83 -25.19
C ILE A 373 -2.09 -15.92 -25.41
N GLN A 374 -1.81 -17.16 -25.03
CA GLN A 374 -2.74 -18.27 -25.26
C GLN A 374 -4.08 -18.05 -24.53
N PRO A 375 -5.23 -18.45 -25.12
CA PRO A 375 -6.55 -18.35 -24.47
C PRO A 375 -6.62 -19.04 -23.11
N GLY A 376 -5.90 -20.17 -22.93
CA GLY A 376 -5.84 -20.89 -21.65
C GLY A 376 -5.34 -20.02 -20.50
N SER A 377 -4.48 -19.04 -20.77
CA SER A 377 -3.88 -18.15 -19.76
C SER A 377 -4.85 -17.08 -19.23
N LEU A 378 -6.06 -16.98 -19.78
CA LEU A 378 -7.03 -15.93 -19.41
C LEU A 378 -7.32 -15.89 -17.91
N ALA A 379 -7.44 -17.06 -17.27
CA ALA A 379 -7.77 -17.17 -15.85
C ALA A 379 -6.72 -16.51 -14.93
N VAL A 380 -5.46 -16.47 -15.38
CA VAL A 380 -4.30 -15.98 -14.62
C VAL A 380 -3.88 -14.57 -15.02
N LEU A 381 -4.38 -14.04 -16.15
CA LEU A 381 -4.12 -12.70 -16.65
C LEU A 381 -5.08 -11.66 -16.07
N ARG A 382 -5.05 -11.50 -14.75
CA ARG A 382 -5.86 -10.51 -14.06
C ARG A 382 -5.07 -9.21 -13.90
N TRP A 383 -5.38 -8.17 -14.67
CA TRP A 383 -4.77 -6.84 -14.47
C TRP A 383 -4.95 -6.26 -13.06
N SER A 384 -5.94 -6.73 -12.30
CA SER A 384 -6.12 -6.34 -10.92
C SER A 384 -5.06 -6.92 -9.98
N ASP A 385 -4.31 -7.93 -10.42
CA ASP A 385 -3.11 -8.44 -9.75
C ASP A 385 -1.93 -7.49 -10.00
N SER A 386 -1.36 -6.98 -8.90
CA SER A 386 -0.28 -6.02 -8.93
C SER A 386 1.07 -6.65 -9.31
N HIS A 387 1.30 -7.92 -8.95
CA HIS A 387 2.51 -8.65 -9.27
C HIS A 387 2.55 -8.98 -10.75
N MET A 388 1.43 -9.47 -11.30
CA MET A 388 1.32 -9.74 -12.74
C MET A 388 1.53 -8.45 -13.54
N SER A 389 0.87 -7.36 -13.16
CA SER A 389 1.02 -6.06 -13.84
C SER A 389 2.46 -5.51 -13.79
N SER A 390 3.16 -5.71 -12.65
CA SER A 390 4.57 -5.36 -12.49
C SER A 390 5.46 -6.19 -13.42
N MET A 391 5.28 -7.52 -13.38
CA MET A 391 5.99 -8.47 -14.24
C MET A 391 5.77 -8.15 -15.72
N TRP A 392 4.52 -7.93 -16.14
CA TRP A 392 4.17 -7.57 -17.52
C TRP A 392 4.90 -6.30 -17.98
N SER A 393 4.91 -5.26 -17.14
CA SER A 393 5.62 -4.02 -17.45
C SER A 393 7.12 -4.24 -17.62
N SER A 394 7.72 -5.08 -16.78
CA SER A 394 9.14 -5.46 -16.86
C SER A 394 9.42 -6.29 -18.12
N LEU A 395 8.50 -7.18 -18.51
CA LEU A 395 8.60 -8.00 -19.72
C LEU A 395 8.59 -7.14 -20.98
N ILE A 396 7.60 -6.26 -21.14
CA ILE A 396 7.45 -5.40 -22.33
C ILE A 396 8.66 -4.47 -22.53
N ARG A 397 9.35 -4.08 -21.45
CA ARG A 397 10.54 -3.22 -21.51
C ARG A 397 11.84 -3.97 -21.80
N SER A 398 11.88 -5.25 -21.49
CA SER A 398 13.09 -6.08 -21.62
C SER A 398 13.13 -6.86 -22.92
N ILE A 399 11.96 -7.26 -23.45
CA ILE A 399 11.86 -8.00 -24.71
C ILE A 399 12.19 -7.13 -25.92
N ASP A 400 12.81 -7.74 -26.92
CA ASP A 400 13.03 -7.09 -28.21
C ASP A 400 11.68 -6.66 -28.85
N LYS A 401 11.64 -5.40 -29.30
CA LYS A 401 10.42 -4.78 -29.82
C LYS A 401 9.94 -5.39 -31.12
N GLN A 402 10.84 -5.90 -31.98
CA GLN A 402 10.45 -6.56 -33.23
C GLN A 402 9.83 -7.92 -32.92
N VAL A 403 10.43 -8.68 -32.00
CA VAL A 403 9.87 -9.96 -31.53
C VAL A 403 8.48 -9.77 -30.91
N LEU A 404 8.31 -8.74 -30.06
CA LEU A 404 7.01 -8.38 -29.49
C LEU A 404 5.98 -8.04 -30.57
N ASN A 405 6.35 -7.22 -31.56
CA ASN A 405 5.46 -6.79 -32.63
C ASN A 405 5.03 -7.95 -33.54
N GLU A 406 5.96 -8.85 -33.88
CA GLU A 406 5.68 -10.09 -34.63
C GLU A 406 4.72 -11.01 -33.88
N LEU A 407 4.99 -11.27 -32.60
CA LEU A 407 4.14 -12.14 -31.77
C LEU A 407 2.73 -11.59 -31.59
N LEU A 408 2.58 -10.29 -31.39
CA LEU A 408 1.25 -9.69 -31.26
C LEU A 408 0.47 -9.74 -32.58
N ALA A 409 1.13 -9.50 -33.71
CA ALA A 409 0.49 -9.51 -35.03
C ALA A 409 -0.12 -10.87 -35.40
N THR A 410 0.54 -11.97 -35.07
CA THR A 410 0.04 -13.32 -35.39
C THR A 410 -1.08 -13.80 -34.47
N ASN A 411 -1.27 -13.16 -33.31
CA ASN A 411 -2.15 -13.67 -32.25
C ASN A 411 -3.31 -12.72 -31.89
N TRP A 412 -3.61 -11.70 -32.70
CA TRP A 412 -4.69 -10.74 -32.41
C TRP A 412 -6.06 -11.39 -32.19
N ALA A 413 -6.40 -12.40 -32.99
CA ALA A 413 -7.66 -13.12 -32.85
C ALA A 413 -7.78 -13.81 -31.49
N GLU A 414 -6.69 -14.41 -31.00
CA GLU A 414 -6.61 -15.02 -29.67
C GLU A 414 -6.61 -13.96 -28.56
N ILE A 415 -5.98 -12.80 -28.81
CA ILE A 415 -5.96 -11.68 -27.88
C ILE A 415 -7.33 -11.10 -27.60
N MET A 416 -8.18 -11.09 -28.62
CA MET A 416 -9.41 -10.31 -28.62
C MET A 416 -10.67 -11.18 -28.55
N GLY A 417 -10.56 -12.48 -28.86
CA GLY A 417 -11.69 -13.38 -29.11
C GLY A 417 -12.62 -13.66 -27.93
N GLU A 418 -12.10 -14.03 -26.76
CA GLU A 418 -12.95 -14.39 -25.60
C GLU A 418 -13.21 -13.20 -24.64
N ASP A 419 -12.36 -12.16 -24.70
CA ASP A 419 -12.29 -11.04 -23.75
C ASP A 419 -13.36 -9.95 -23.95
N LEU A 420 -14.05 -9.92 -25.09
CA LEU A 420 -15.15 -8.97 -25.32
C LEU A 420 -16.43 -9.31 -24.53
N SER A 421 -16.55 -10.57 -24.07
CA SER A 421 -17.72 -11.08 -23.35
C SER A 421 -17.53 -11.15 -21.83
N GLN A 422 -16.28 -11.16 -21.37
CA GLN A 422 -15.90 -11.22 -19.96
C GLN A 422 -15.22 -9.90 -19.60
N SER A 423 -15.45 -9.37 -18.40
CA SER A 423 -14.70 -8.20 -17.88
C SER A 423 -13.28 -8.59 -17.45
N THR A 424 -12.66 -9.48 -18.22
CA THR A 424 -11.35 -10.07 -18.00
C THR A 424 -10.24 -9.06 -18.28
N GLY A 425 -9.13 -9.29 -17.60
CA GLY A 425 -8.11 -8.30 -17.36
C GLY A 425 -7.05 -8.15 -18.43
N ARG A 426 -7.19 -8.83 -19.56
CA ARG A 426 -6.07 -8.97 -20.49
C ARG A 426 -5.94 -7.75 -21.39
N ILE A 427 -7.06 -7.24 -21.93
CA ILE A 427 -7.06 -6.08 -22.84
C ILE A 427 -6.20 -4.89 -22.35
N PRO A 428 -6.29 -4.43 -21.07
CA PRO A 428 -5.43 -3.36 -20.56
C PRO A 428 -3.91 -3.65 -20.66
N LEU A 429 -3.48 -4.89 -20.48
CA LEU A 429 -2.07 -5.29 -20.57
C LEU A 429 -1.56 -5.13 -22.01
N PHE A 430 -2.35 -5.59 -22.98
CA PHE A 430 -1.98 -5.48 -24.39
C PHE A 430 -2.01 -4.01 -24.87
N PHE A 431 -2.93 -3.19 -24.37
CA PHE A 431 -2.86 -1.74 -24.63
C PHE A 431 -1.58 -1.11 -24.08
N SER A 432 -1.08 -1.54 -22.92
CA SER A 432 0.21 -1.04 -22.41
C SER A 432 1.37 -1.42 -23.34
N ALA A 433 1.36 -2.63 -23.90
CA ALA A 433 2.37 -3.08 -24.87
C ALA A 433 2.31 -2.28 -26.18
N LEU A 434 1.11 -2.10 -26.74
CA LEU A 434 0.93 -1.31 -27.97
C LEU A 434 1.25 0.16 -27.76
N GLY A 435 0.87 0.72 -26.61
CA GLY A 435 1.17 2.09 -26.24
C GLY A 435 2.67 2.30 -26.12
N TYR A 436 3.37 1.39 -25.45
CA TYR A 436 4.82 1.40 -25.36
C TYR A 436 5.47 1.36 -26.76
N MET A 437 5.09 0.43 -27.64
CA MET A 437 5.64 0.36 -28.99
C MET A 437 5.35 1.61 -29.83
N THR A 438 4.11 2.11 -29.78
CA THR A 438 3.69 3.31 -30.51
C THR A 438 4.43 4.56 -30.04
N ASN A 439 4.63 4.71 -28.73
CA ASN A 439 5.42 5.80 -28.14
C ASN A 439 6.91 5.75 -28.52
N GLN A 440 7.39 4.60 -28.99
CA GLN A 440 8.75 4.38 -29.47
C GLN A 440 8.83 4.49 -31.00
N GLU A 441 7.79 5.04 -31.64
CA GLU A 441 7.69 5.25 -33.09
C GLU A 441 7.81 3.95 -33.90
N LEU A 442 7.46 2.80 -33.30
CA LEU A 442 7.44 1.52 -33.99
C LEU A 442 6.17 1.37 -34.83
N GLU A 443 6.31 1.11 -36.12
CA GLU A 443 5.22 0.71 -36.99
C GLU A 443 4.73 -0.69 -36.60
N LEU A 444 3.43 -0.81 -36.25
CA LEU A 444 2.84 -2.11 -35.89
C LEU A 444 2.63 -3.00 -37.11
N ASN A 445 2.96 -4.29 -36.96
CA ASN A 445 2.81 -5.30 -38.01
C ASN A 445 1.33 -5.54 -38.37
N PRO A 446 1.00 -5.89 -39.63
CA PRO A 446 -0.38 -6.02 -40.10
C PRO A 446 -1.29 -6.91 -39.22
N GLY A 447 -2.58 -6.58 -39.15
CA GLY A 447 -3.60 -7.35 -38.43
C GLY A 447 -4.11 -6.71 -37.12
N TRP A 448 -3.47 -5.65 -36.64
CA TRP A 448 -3.86 -4.96 -35.39
C TRP A 448 -5.08 -4.04 -35.53
N LYS A 449 -5.34 -3.50 -36.73
CA LYS A 449 -6.32 -2.40 -36.94
C LYS A 449 -7.76 -2.80 -36.60
N GLU A 450 -8.23 -3.90 -37.20
CA GLU A 450 -9.63 -4.34 -37.05
C GLU A 450 -10.01 -4.69 -35.60
N PRO A 451 -9.20 -5.46 -34.84
CA PRO A 451 -9.49 -5.68 -33.43
C PRO A 451 -9.51 -4.39 -32.60
N ILE A 452 -8.64 -3.42 -32.89
CA ILE A 452 -8.64 -2.13 -32.19
C ILE A 452 -9.88 -1.30 -32.55
N LEU A 453 -10.33 -1.33 -33.81
CA LEU A 453 -11.56 -0.67 -34.26
C LEU A 453 -12.81 -1.24 -33.57
N ASP A 454 -12.86 -2.55 -33.32
CA ASP A 454 -13.96 -3.20 -32.58
C ASP A 454 -14.06 -2.73 -31.12
N LEU A 455 -12.96 -2.28 -30.52
CA LEU A 455 -12.94 -1.77 -29.16
C LEU A 455 -13.50 -0.33 -29.03
N ILE A 456 -13.68 0.40 -30.13
CA ILE A 456 -14.21 1.78 -30.14
C ILE A 456 -15.62 1.85 -29.54
N SER A 457 -16.44 0.81 -29.67
CA SER A 457 -17.80 0.74 -29.10
C SER A 457 -17.86 0.17 -27.68
N THR A 458 -16.72 0.00 -27.00
CA THR A 458 -16.64 -0.63 -25.68
C THR A 458 -16.14 0.34 -24.60
N GLN A 459 -15.99 -0.15 -23.36
CA GLN A 459 -15.34 0.60 -22.27
C GLN A 459 -13.89 1.02 -22.57
N TYR A 460 -13.27 0.46 -23.62
CA TYR A 460 -11.90 0.70 -24.03
C TYR A 460 -11.73 1.74 -25.15
N ALA A 461 -12.82 2.40 -25.59
CA ALA A 461 -12.85 3.31 -26.73
C ALA A 461 -11.70 4.35 -26.75
N GLU A 462 -11.41 4.95 -25.60
CA GLU A 462 -10.41 6.00 -25.46
C GLU A 462 -8.98 5.47 -25.70
N PHE A 463 -8.71 4.24 -25.27
CA PHE A 463 -7.43 3.55 -25.48
C PHE A 463 -7.26 3.16 -26.95
N ALA A 464 -8.30 2.56 -27.52
CA ALA A 464 -8.32 2.13 -28.91
C ALA A 464 -8.08 3.30 -29.87
N LEU A 465 -8.81 4.40 -29.70
CA LEU A 465 -8.60 5.62 -30.50
C LEU A 465 -7.17 6.16 -30.32
N ALA A 466 -6.64 6.14 -29.09
CA ALA A 466 -5.31 6.66 -28.85
C ALA A 466 -4.23 5.85 -29.60
N ILE A 467 -4.38 4.52 -29.74
CA ILE A 467 -3.46 3.67 -30.52
C ILE A 467 -3.58 4.00 -32.00
N LEU A 468 -4.80 4.10 -32.52
CA LEU A 468 -5.05 4.43 -33.94
C LEU A 468 -4.42 5.76 -34.32
N LEU A 469 -4.66 6.81 -33.53
CA LEU A 469 -4.10 8.15 -33.79
C LEU A 469 -2.58 8.19 -33.57
N GLY A 470 -2.05 7.39 -32.64
CA GLY A 470 -0.61 7.28 -32.44
C GLY A 470 0.08 6.62 -33.63
N GLN A 471 -0.51 5.55 -34.18
CA GLN A 471 0.01 4.85 -35.35
C GLN A 471 -0.16 5.66 -36.63
N ASP A 472 -1.25 6.43 -36.80
CA ASP A 472 -1.44 7.33 -37.95
C ASP A 472 -0.27 8.32 -38.13
N ARG A 473 0.33 8.76 -37.02
CA ARG A 473 1.50 9.64 -37.02
C ARG A 473 2.80 8.93 -37.44
N VAL A 474 2.91 7.64 -37.18
CA VAL A 474 4.05 6.81 -37.61
C VAL A 474 3.87 6.45 -39.08
N LYS A 475 2.68 5.98 -39.44
CA LYS A 475 2.26 5.62 -40.78
C LYS A 475 0.79 6.00 -40.99
N PRO A 476 0.48 6.89 -41.96
CA PRO A 476 -0.88 7.34 -42.19
C PRO A 476 -1.86 6.18 -42.41
N LEU A 477 -3.03 6.29 -41.77
CA LEU A 477 -4.15 5.37 -41.93
C LEU A 477 -4.75 5.48 -43.33
N GLU A 478 -5.24 4.35 -43.84
CA GLU A 478 -5.89 4.30 -45.14
C GLU A 478 -7.33 4.84 -45.06
N SER A 479 -7.89 5.23 -46.21
CA SER A 479 -9.24 5.81 -46.23
C SER A 479 -10.31 4.86 -45.69
N ASP A 480 -10.15 3.55 -45.91
CA ASP A 480 -11.08 2.55 -45.41
C ASP A 480 -10.96 2.37 -43.89
N ASP A 481 -9.76 2.50 -43.30
CA ASP A 481 -9.57 2.52 -41.85
C ASP A 481 -10.32 3.70 -41.21
N TRP A 482 -10.22 4.90 -41.82
CA TRP A 482 -10.93 6.08 -41.36
C TRP A 482 -12.45 5.92 -41.44
N LYS A 483 -12.98 5.33 -42.51
CA LYS A 483 -14.42 5.04 -42.63
C LYS A 483 -14.88 4.11 -41.51
N SER A 484 -14.17 2.99 -41.31
CA SER A 484 -14.50 2.04 -40.25
C SER A 484 -14.45 2.67 -38.86
N LEU A 485 -13.46 3.52 -38.57
CA LEU A 485 -13.39 4.25 -37.30
C LEU A 485 -14.62 5.15 -37.10
N LEU A 486 -15.00 5.92 -38.11
CA LEU A 486 -16.15 6.83 -38.04
C LEU A 486 -17.48 6.09 -37.90
N GLU A 487 -17.64 4.96 -38.59
CA GLU A 487 -18.82 4.10 -38.47
C GLU A 487 -18.94 3.49 -37.07
N LYS A 488 -17.86 2.93 -36.52
CA LYS A 488 -17.83 2.36 -35.16
C LYS A 488 -18.11 3.42 -34.10
N LEU A 489 -17.54 4.62 -34.27
CA LEU A 489 -17.74 5.74 -33.34
C LEU A 489 -19.18 6.29 -33.37
N ASP A 490 -19.80 6.40 -34.54
CA ASP A 490 -21.21 6.79 -34.67
C ASP A 490 -22.15 5.75 -34.02
N GLY A 491 -21.93 4.46 -34.30
CA GLY A 491 -22.68 3.38 -33.66
C GLY A 491 -22.52 3.39 -32.13
N ALA A 492 -21.31 3.64 -31.63
CA ALA A 492 -21.02 3.72 -30.20
C ALA A 492 -21.78 4.87 -29.50
N LEU A 493 -21.88 6.05 -30.14
CA LEU A 493 -22.63 7.19 -29.61
C LEU A 493 -24.13 6.89 -29.44
N ARG A 494 -24.70 6.06 -30.31
CA ARG A 494 -26.12 5.66 -30.25
C ARG A 494 -26.39 4.58 -29.19
N LEU A 495 -25.42 3.71 -28.91
CA LEU A 495 -25.59 2.52 -28.05
C LEU A 495 -25.14 2.69 -26.59
N ALA A 496 -24.33 3.68 -26.25
CA ALA A 496 -23.56 3.67 -25.01
C ALA A 496 -24.39 3.82 -23.71
N ASP A 497 -24.37 2.78 -22.85
CA ASP A 497 -24.71 2.85 -21.42
C ASP A 497 -23.84 3.90 -20.70
N THR A 498 -24.31 4.43 -19.58
CA THR A 498 -23.71 5.49 -18.75
C THR A 498 -22.19 5.35 -18.53
N THR A 499 -21.67 4.13 -18.34
CA THR A 499 -20.23 3.86 -18.13
C THR A 499 -19.40 3.93 -19.41
N ILE A 500 -19.90 3.35 -20.53
CA ILE A 500 -19.23 3.38 -21.84
C ILE A 500 -19.31 4.80 -22.44
N SER A 501 -20.41 5.49 -22.19
CA SER A 501 -20.75 6.79 -22.77
C SER A 501 -19.71 7.86 -22.47
N ILE A 502 -19.06 7.84 -21.30
CA ILE A 502 -17.98 8.79 -20.97
C ILE A 502 -16.76 8.58 -21.86
N ARG A 503 -16.35 7.33 -22.10
CA ARG A 503 -15.14 6.99 -22.88
C ARG A 503 -15.34 7.27 -24.37
N VAL A 504 -16.49 6.91 -24.91
CA VAL A 504 -16.87 7.22 -26.29
C VAL A 504 -16.91 8.74 -26.50
N ARG A 505 -17.53 9.48 -25.57
CA ARG A 505 -17.58 10.96 -25.61
C ARG A 505 -16.19 11.61 -25.58
N ASN A 506 -15.28 11.11 -24.75
CA ASN A 506 -13.90 11.59 -24.72
C ASN A 506 -13.18 11.30 -26.05
N SER A 507 -13.45 10.14 -26.65
CA SER A 507 -12.89 9.73 -27.94
C SER A 507 -13.36 10.66 -29.07
N VAL A 508 -14.64 11.03 -29.11
CA VAL A 508 -15.18 12.01 -30.07
C VAL A 508 -14.51 13.38 -29.93
N LYS A 509 -14.32 13.86 -28.70
CA LYS A 509 -13.60 15.11 -28.45
C LYS A 509 -12.16 15.03 -28.94
N LYS A 510 -11.48 13.91 -28.67
CA LYS A 510 -10.09 13.66 -29.06
C LYS A 510 -9.94 13.61 -30.58
N LEU A 511 -10.82 12.90 -31.28
CA LEU A 511 -10.82 12.83 -32.75
C LEU A 511 -11.10 14.19 -33.40
N ASN A 512 -12.03 14.98 -32.85
CA ASN A 512 -12.30 16.33 -33.33
C ASN A 512 -11.06 17.26 -33.26
N GLU A 513 -10.24 17.09 -32.23
CA GLU A 513 -9.03 17.90 -32.02
C GLU A 513 -7.81 17.38 -32.81
N TYR A 514 -7.95 16.22 -33.47
CA TYR A 514 -6.88 15.60 -34.25
C TYR A 514 -6.69 16.30 -35.60
N GLN A 515 -5.54 16.94 -35.80
CA GLN A 515 -5.28 17.78 -36.97
C GLN A 515 -5.10 16.99 -38.26
N ASP A 516 -4.46 15.82 -38.20
CA ASP A 516 -4.11 15.02 -39.37
C ASP A 516 -5.31 14.23 -39.94
N LEU A 517 -6.50 14.37 -39.34
CA LEU A 517 -7.75 13.83 -39.88
C LEU A 517 -8.00 14.39 -41.30
N PRO A 518 -7.99 13.57 -42.36
CA PRO A 518 -8.19 14.05 -43.72
C PRO A 518 -9.53 14.76 -43.90
N LYS A 519 -9.56 15.81 -44.73
CA LYS A 519 -10.72 16.70 -44.87
C LYS A 519 -12.03 15.96 -45.19
N GLU A 520 -11.99 14.99 -46.11
CA GLU A 520 -13.17 14.19 -46.49
C GLU A 520 -13.74 13.41 -45.29
N HIS A 521 -12.88 12.87 -44.44
CA HIS A 521 -13.28 12.15 -43.22
C HIS A 521 -13.72 13.11 -42.11
N ARG A 522 -13.15 14.31 -42.04
CA ARG A 522 -13.64 15.38 -41.15
C ARG A 522 -15.06 15.82 -41.52
N ASP A 523 -15.35 15.99 -42.80
CA ASP A 523 -16.69 16.35 -43.27
C ASP A 523 -17.70 15.24 -42.97
N THR A 524 -17.28 13.98 -43.13
CA THR A 524 -18.09 12.80 -42.78
C THR A 524 -18.35 12.72 -41.27
N PHE A 525 -17.31 12.94 -40.44
CA PHE A 525 -17.42 13.00 -38.99
C PHE A 525 -18.43 14.06 -38.53
N LEU A 526 -18.31 15.29 -39.04
CA LEU A 526 -19.25 16.37 -38.71
C LEU A 526 -20.67 16.05 -39.16
N ARG A 527 -20.84 15.44 -40.35
CA ARG A 527 -22.17 15.01 -40.83
C ARG A 527 -22.81 14.00 -39.89
N ASN A 528 -22.06 12.97 -39.47
CA ASN A 528 -22.56 11.96 -38.53
C ASN A 528 -23.00 12.60 -37.20
N LEU A 529 -22.20 13.53 -36.66
CA LEU A 529 -22.54 14.27 -35.44
C LEU A 529 -23.81 15.11 -35.58
N VAL A 530 -24.01 15.77 -36.73
CA VAL A 530 -25.19 16.58 -37.00
C VAL A 530 -26.44 15.70 -37.17
N GLU A 531 -26.34 14.62 -37.94
CA GLU A 531 -27.45 13.73 -38.26
C GLU A 531 -27.89 12.90 -37.05
N GLY A 532 -26.94 12.40 -36.25
CA GLY A 532 -27.21 11.60 -35.07
C GLY A 532 -27.54 12.40 -33.80
N LEU A 533 -27.38 13.73 -33.79
CA LEU A 533 -27.59 14.58 -32.61
C LEU A 533 -28.89 14.28 -31.83
N PRO A 534 -30.05 14.06 -32.48
CA PRO A 534 -31.29 13.74 -31.76
C PRO A 534 -31.31 12.32 -31.15
N GLU A 535 -30.58 11.39 -31.75
CA GLU A 535 -30.55 9.96 -31.39
C GLU A 535 -29.47 9.63 -30.35
N PHE A 536 -28.50 10.52 -30.15
CA PHE A 536 -27.45 10.33 -29.15
C PHE A 536 -27.98 10.45 -27.72
N GLN A 537 -27.26 9.84 -26.78
CA GLN A 537 -27.59 9.88 -25.35
C GLN A 537 -27.54 11.31 -24.79
N SER A 538 -28.45 11.62 -23.85
CA SER A 538 -28.61 12.97 -23.29
C SER A 538 -27.33 13.59 -22.69
N ASN A 539 -26.44 12.75 -22.15
CA ASN A 539 -25.17 13.14 -21.56
C ASN A 539 -24.04 13.43 -22.59
N GLN A 540 -24.27 13.15 -23.88
CA GLN A 540 -23.33 13.40 -24.97
C GLN A 540 -23.72 14.61 -25.82
N GLN A 541 -25.02 14.81 -26.04
CA GLN A 541 -25.55 15.81 -26.98
C GLN A 541 -25.03 17.24 -26.71
N SER A 542 -24.87 17.63 -25.44
CA SER A 542 -24.33 18.96 -25.09
C SER A 542 -22.87 19.17 -25.47
N ILE A 543 -22.06 18.12 -25.44
CA ILE A 543 -20.64 18.19 -25.84
C ILE A 543 -20.54 18.15 -27.35
N ILE A 544 -21.41 17.40 -28.02
CA ILE A 544 -21.49 17.38 -29.49
C ILE A 544 -21.91 18.76 -30.02
N ASP A 545 -22.90 19.42 -29.40
CA ASP A 545 -23.27 20.80 -29.78
C ASP A 545 -22.09 21.77 -29.65
N GLN A 546 -21.24 21.62 -28.62
CA GLN A 546 -20.02 22.43 -28.47
C GLN A 546 -18.99 22.15 -29.56
N ILE A 547 -18.82 20.88 -29.95
CA ILE A 547 -17.94 20.48 -31.05
C ILE A 547 -18.44 21.08 -32.37
N LEU A 548 -19.74 21.04 -32.62
CA LEU A 548 -20.35 21.63 -33.82
C LEU A 548 -20.18 23.16 -33.84
N VAL A 549 -20.34 23.85 -32.70
CA VAL A 549 -20.06 25.29 -32.60
C VAL A 549 -18.61 25.61 -32.98
N ARG A 550 -17.65 24.81 -32.55
CA ARG A 550 -16.22 25.03 -32.85
C ARG A 550 -15.91 24.90 -34.35
N ASN A 551 -16.61 24.02 -35.06
CA ASN A 551 -16.29 23.72 -36.47
C ASN A 551 -17.21 24.44 -37.48
N LEU A 552 -18.45 24.74 -37.10
CA LEU A 552 -19.50 25.28 -37.98
C LEU A 552 -19.94 26.71 -37.56
N GLY A 553 -19.32 27.25 -36.51
CA GLY A 553 -19.59 28.57 -35.95
C GLY A 553 -20.79 28.60 -34.98
N GLU A 554 -20.94 29.71 -34.25
CA GLU A 554 -22.03 29.83 -33.28
C GLU A 554 -23.42 29.82 -33.94
N LEU A 555 -24.33 29.05 -33.34
CA LEU A 555 -25.77 29.21 -33.57
C LEU A 555 -26.34 30.16 -32.52
N PRO A 556 -27.29 31.05 -32.87
CA PRO A 556 -27.95 31.94 -31.91
C PRO A 556 -28.48 31.16 -30.71
N ARG A 557 -28.12 31.61 -29.50
CA ARG A 557 -28.67 31.03 -28.26
C ARG A 557 -30.13 31.48 -28.13
N GLU A 558 -31.06 30.53 -28.13
CA GLU A 558 -32.47 30.81 -27.84
C GLU A 558 -32.61 31.17 -26.36
N LYS A 559 -33.02 32.42 -26.08
CA LYS A 559 -33.24 32.88 -24.70
C LYS A 559 -34.47 32.18 -24.11
N ASN A 560 -34.34 31.66 -22.88
CA ASN A 560 -35.44 31.18 -22.04
C ASN A 560 -36.28 30.01 -22.57
N VAL A 561 -35.69 29.05 -23.28
CA VAL A 561 -36.40 27.82 -23.70
C VAL A 561 -36.02 26.67 -22.75
N ARG A 562 -37.01 26.08 -22.07
CA ARG A 562 -36.82 24.76 -21.42
C ARG A 562 -36.64 23.73 -22.55
N ARG A 563 -35.59 22.90 -22.47
CA ARG A 563 -35.35 21.82 -23.45
C ARG A 563 -36.52 20.83 -23.39
N ASP A 564 -37.43 20.92 -24.35
CA ASP A 564 -38.49 19.93 -24.58
C ASP A 564 -37.95 18.74 -25.39
N GLU A 565 -38.77 17.69 -25.56
CA GLU A 565 -38.36 16.44 -26.24
C GLU A 565 -37.92 16.67 -27.70
N THR A 566 -38.40 17.73 -28.35
CA THR A 566 -38.08 18.09 -29.75
C THR A 566 -36.89 19.04 -29.89
N TRP A 567 -36.24 19.41 -28.78
CA TRP A 567 -35.22 20.45 -28.78
C TRP A 567 -34.01 20.05 -29.63
N TRP A 568 -33.56 18.80 -29.51
CA TRP A 568 -32.40 18.30 -30.27
C TRP A 568 -32.70 18.06 -31.74
N ASP A 569 -33.92 17.68 -32.10
CA ASP A 569 -34.37 17.62 -33.51
C ASP A 569 -34.29 18.99 -34.18
N ARG A 570 -34.84 20.02 -33.51
CA ARG A 570 -34.78 21.41 -33.99
C ARG A 570 -33.34 21.92 -34.06
N ARG A 571 -32.50 21.53 -33.10
CA ARG A 571 -31.08 21.90 -33.07
C ARG A 571 -30.30 21.21 -34.21
N SER A 572 -30.54 19.93 -34.46
CA SER A 572 -29.97 19.15 -35.57
C SER A 572 -30.35 19.75 -36.92
N ALA A 573 -31.62 20.11 -37.14
CA ALA A 573 -32.05 20.75 -38.39
C ALA A 573 -31.27 22.05 -38.70
N LYS A 574 -31.06 22.91 -37.69
CA LYS A 574 -30.26 24.13 -37.83
C LYS A 574 -28.79 23.83 -38.13
N TRP A 575 -28.24 22.77 -37.55
CA TRP A 575 -26.89 22.33 -37.86
C TRP A 575 -26.77 21.77 -39.28
N LYS A 576 -27.78 21.05 -39.79
CA LYS A 576 -27.82 20.58 -41.18
C LYS A 576 -27.77 21.75 -42.16
N GLU A 577 -28.54 22.82 -41.89
CA GLU A 577 -28.48 24.05 -42.68
C GLU A 577 -27.08 24.70 -42.62
N ARG A 578 -26.47 24.76 -41.44
CA ARG A 578 -25.13 25.36 -41.25
C ARG A 578 -24.01 24.53 -41.88
N LEU A 579 -24.14 23.20 -41.92
CA LEU A 579 -23.17 22.30 -42.54
C LEU A 579 -23.04 22.57 -44.05
N VAL A 580 -24.12 23.00 -44.70
CA VAL A 580 -24.12 23.36 -46.14
C VAL A 580 -23.43 24.70 -46.40
N SER A 581 -23.42 25.62 -45.42
CA SER A 581 -22.79 26.95 -45.53
C SER A 581 -22.11 27.32 -44.20
N PRO A 582 -20.90 26.79 -43.93
CA PRO A 582 -20.16 27.08 -42.71
C PRO A 582 -19.84 28.58 -42.61
N VAL A 583 -19.85 29.13 -41.40
CA VAL A 583 -19.37 30.50 -41.17
C VAL A 583 -17.85 30.43 -41.00
N GLU A 584 -17.11 31.12 -41.86
CA GLU A 584 -15.67 31.35 -41.65
C GLU A 584 -15.50 32.15 -40.35
N GLN A 585 -14.92 31.52 -39.34
CA GLN A 585 -14.43 32.25 -38.17
C GLN A 585 -13.05 32.78 -38.52
N ASP A 586 -12.80 34.06 -38.23
CA ASP A 586 -11.46 34.62 -38.32
C ASP A 586 -10.52 33.76 -37.44
N PRO A 587 -9.42 33.22 -37.99
CA PRO A 587 -8.49 32.41 -37.21
C PRO A 587 -7.98 33.26 -36.06
N GLN A 588 -8.20 32.81 -34.83
CA GLN A 588 -7.57 33.42 -33.66
C GLN A 588 -6.05 33.36 -33.84
N GLU A 589 -5.36 34.45 -33.54
CA GLU A 589 -3.90 34.52 -33.59
C GLU A 589 -3.32 33.48 -32.63
N VAL A 590 -2.68 32.45 -33.20
CA VAL A 590 -2.16 31.32 -32.45
C VAL A 590 -0.79 31.67 -31.91
N ARG A 591 -0.58 31.47 -30.61
CA ARG A 591 0.71 31.70 -29.97
C ARG A 591 1.52 30.42 -29.99
N TRP A 592 2.82 30.51 -30.24
CA TRP A 592 3.71 29.34 -30.23
C TRP A 592 4.49 29.29 -28.93
N LEU A 593 4.47 28.13 -28.28
CA LEU A 593 5.06 27.94 -26.96
C LEU A 593 6.05 26.78 -26.95
N GLN A 594 7.22 27.03 -26.36
CA GLN A 594 8.13 26.00 -25.90
C GLN A 594 7.70 25.56 -24.51
N LEU A 595 7.16 24.34 -24.39
CA LEU A 595 6.75 23.73 -23.14
C LEU A 595 7.77 22.67 -22.71
N THR A 596 8.38 22.86 -21.54
CA THR A 596 9.22 21.85 -20.87
C THR A 596 8.47 21.22 -19.71
N LEU A 597 8.46 19.90 -19.65
CA LEU A 597 7.87 19.08 -18.59
C LEU A 597 8.97 18.22 -17.94
N ALA A 598 9.18 18.38 -16.63
CA ALA A 598 10.07 17.52 -15.86
C ALA A 598 9.30 16.85 -14.72
N ASP A 599 9.14 15.54 -14.80
CA ASP A 599 8.52 14.74 -13.76
C ASP A 599 9.56 14.30 -12.73
N VAL A 600 9.25 14.53 -11.46
CA VAL A 600 10.13 14.19 -10.34
C VAL A 600 9.36 13.45 -9.26
N ARG A 601 10.04 12.49 -8.64
CA ARG A 601 9.64 11.87 -7.38
C ARG A 601 10.44 12.52 -6.27
N ILE A 602 9.73 13.08 -5.29
CA ILE A 602 10.30 13.62 -4.06
C ILE A 602 9.95 12.65 -2.94
N ASP A 603 10.97 12.07 -2.30
CA ASP A 603 10.84 11.14 -1.18
C ASP A 603 11.72 11.64 -0.03
N GLY A 604 11.13 12.48 0.82
CA GLY A 604 11.89 13.26 1.80
C GLY A 604 12.95 14.14 1.12
N THR A 605 14.22 13.80 1.36
CA THR A 605 15.39 14.52 0.80
C THR A 605 15.86 13.99 -0.55
N ASP A 606 15.38 12.82 -0.97
CA ASP A 606 15.77 12.17 -2.23
C ASP A 606 14.88 12.66 -3.39
N ILE A 607 15.51 13.25 -4.40
CA ILE A 607 14.86 13.79 -5.60
C ILE A 607 15.26 12.93 -6.79
N ARG A 608 14.31 12.16 -7.33
CA ARG A 608 14.54 11.27 -8.47
C ARG A 608 13.80 11.78 -9.71
N PRO A 609 14.53 12.22 -10.75
CA PRO A 609 13.96 12.46 -12.07
C PRO A 609 13.29 11.20 -12.61
N LEU A 610 12.08 11.35 -13.14
CA LEU A 610 11.34 10.24 -13.76
C LEU A 610 11.25 10.38 -15.27
N GLY A 611 11.13 11.62 -15.76
CA GLY A 611 11.00 11.91 -17.18
C GLY A 611 11.21 13.39 -17.44
N LEU A 612 11.76 13.70 -18.61
CA LEU A 612 12.04 15.06 -19.05
C LEU A 612 11.79 15.17 -20.54
N ARG A 613 10.92 16.09 -20.94
CA ARG A 613 10.59 16.34 -22.34
C ARG A 613 10.32 17.81 -22.60
N ARG A 614 10.55 18.24 -23.84
CA ARG A 614 10.33 19.61 -24.29
C ARG A 614 9.74 19.61 -25.69
N TRP A 615 8.71 20.42 -25.90
CA TRP A 615 8.06 20.58 -27.20
C TRP A 615 7.89 22.05 -27.56
N ILE A 616 7.94 22.36 -28.85
CA ILE A 616 7.37 23.59 -29.41
C ILE A 616 6.01 23.25 -29.99
N LEU A 617 4.95 23.85 -29.45
CA LEU A 617 3.58 23.62 -29.90
C LEU A 617 2.74 24.92 -29.89
N PRO A 618 1.73 25.03 -30.78
CA PRO A 618 0.83 26.16 -30.77
C PRO A 618 -0.17 26.11 -29.60
N THR A 619 -0.75 27.25 -29.23
CA THR A 619 -1.95 27.29 -28.39
C THR A 619 -3.18 26.79 -29.17
N ASP A 620 -4.18 26.36 -28.42
CA ASP A 620 -5.41 25.73 -28.90
C ASP A 620 -5.19 24.46 -29.75
N TYR A 621 -4.00 23.88 -29.63
CA TYR A 621 -3.56 22.60 -30.19
C TYR A 621 -3.45 21.52 -29.11
N ARG A 622 -3.98 20.32 -29.40
CA ARG A 622 -3.79 19.14 -28.55
C ARG A 622 -2.71 18.24 -29.16
N LEU A 623 -1.57 18.16 -28.48
CA LEU A 623 -0.57 17.15 -28.76
C LEU A 623 -1.07 15.82 -28.20
N HIS A 624 -1.57 14.95 -29.07
CA HIS A 624 -2.03 13.63 -28.68
C HIS A 624 -0.86 12.73 -28.32
N MET A 625 -0.89 12.13 -27.14
CA MET A 625 0.15 11.19 -26.69
C MET A 625 -0.48 10.07 -25.89
N MET A 626 0.23 8.96 -25.80
CA MET A 626 -0.13 7.84 -24.93
C MET A 626 0.88 7.71 -23.81
N GLY A 627 0.44 7.37 -22.61
CA GLY A 627 1.36 6.93 -21.57
C GLY A 627 1.84 5.51 -21.88
N ASP A 628 2.96 5.10 -21.31
CA ASP A 628 3.41 3.69 -21.36
C ASP A 628 2.39 2.71 -20.73
N ASP A 629 1.36 3.26 -20.08
CA ASP A 629 0.24 2.58 -19.47
C ASP A 629 -0.97 2.38 -20.40
N GLY A 630 -0.84 2.80 -21.66
CA GLY A 630 -1.92 2.82 -22.64
C GLY A 630 -2.91 3.98 -22.47
N ARG A 631 -2.87 4.75 -21.38
CA ARG A 631 -3.85 5.83 -21.12
C ARG A 631 -3.53 7.08 -21.92
N ASP A 632 -4.54 7.91 -22.12
CA ASP A 632 -4.37 9.20 -22.79
C ASP A 632 -3.43 10.11 -22.00
N ALA A 633 -2.31 10.48 -22.60
CA ALA A 633 -1.28 11.38 -22.07
C ALA A 633 -1.26 12.72 -22.82
N SER A 634 -2.29 13.01 -23.62
CA SER A 634 -2.34 14.21 -24.46
C SER A 634 -2.11 15.50 -23.68
N ILE A 635 -1.36 16.43 -24.29
CA ILE A 635 -1.11 17.78 -23.80
C ILE A 635 -1.99 18.75 -24.57
N TYR A 636 -2.68 19.67 -23.88
CA TYR A 636 -3.46 20.73 -24.51
C TYR A 636 -3.10 22.09 -23.89
N LEU A 637 -2.77 23.08 -24.69
CA LEU A 637 -2.50 24.44 -24.23
C LEU A 637 -3.61 25.36 -24.73
N GLU A 638 -4.41 25.95 -23.85
CA GLU A 638 -5.42 26.95 -24.23
C GLU A 638 -4.86 28.36 -24.06
N THR A 639 -5.18 29.23 -25.01
CA THR A 639 -4.89 30.65 -24.87
C THR A 639 -5.66 31.23 -23.68
N SER A 640 -4.99 31.99 -22.81
CA SER A 640 -5.62 32.71 -21.70
C SER A 640 -5.21 34.18 -21.66
N ALA A 641 -5.94 34.98 -20.89
CA ALA A 641 -5.69 36.42 -20.79
C ALA A 641 -4.43 36.72 -19.96
N GLY A 642 -3.78 37.85 -20.25
CA GLY A 642 -2.74 38.42 -19.39
C GLY A 642 -1.40 37.67 -19.39
N GLY A 643 -0.93 37.18 -20.55
CA GLY A 643 0.39 36.53 -20.64
C GLY A 643 0.45 35.13 -20.02
N SER A 644 -0.70 34.46 -19.94
CA SER A 644 -0.83 33.12 -19.37
C SER A 644 -1.44 32.15 -20.37
N VAL A 645 -1.25 30.85 -20.14
CA VAL A 645 -1.88 29.77 -20.90
C VAL A 645 -2.44 28.73 -19.96
N ARG A 646 -3.54 28.08 -20.35
CA ARG A 646 -4.12 27.00 -19.54
C ARG A 646 -3.60 25.66 -20.05
N PHE A 647 -2.86 24.96 -19.21
CA PHE A 647 -2.41 23.60 -19.46
C PHE A 647 -3.52 22.59 -19.11
N SER A 648 -3.88 21.79 -20.10
CA SER A 648 -4.88 20.71 -20.10
C SER A 648 -6.16 21.04 -19.35
N GLY A 649 -6.70 22.24 -19.63
CA GLY A 649 -8.00 22.71 -19.16
C GLY A 649 -8.13 22.95 -17.65
N SER A 650 -7.06 22.79 -16.87
CA SER A 650 -7.16 22.80 -15.40
C SER A 650 -6.12 23.64 -14.67
N MET A 651 -4.99 23.98 -15.29
CA MET A 651 -3.95 24.77 -14.63
C MET A 651 -3.52 25.97 -15.45
N LEU A 652 -3.40 27.11 -14.80
CA LEU A 652 -2.91 28.34 -15.42
C LEU A 652 -1.38 28.38 -15.28
N LEU A 653 -0.67 28.43 -16.41
CA LEU A 653 0.76 28.64 -16.50
C LEU A 653 1.03 30.08 -16.92
N MET A 654 1.88 30.76 -16.19
CA MET A 654 2.41 32.06 -16.59
C MET A 654 3.63 31.83 -17.48
N ILE A 655 3.72 32.57 -18.58
CA ILE A 655 4.84 32.43 -19.52
C ILE A 655 6.13 32.92 -18.86
N ASP A 656 7.22 32.20 -19.13
CA ASP A 656 8.57 32.36 -18.58
C ASP A 656 8.65 32.20 -17.05
N ARG A 657 7.66 31.53 -16.44
CA ARG A 657 7.66 31.27 -15.00
C ARG A 657 7.66 29.77 -14.70
N PRO A 658 8.65 29.27 -13.94
CA PRO A 658 8.66 27.87 -13.53
C PRO A 658 7.49 27.61 -12.57
N THR A 659 6.70 26.59 -12.88
CA THR A 659 5.56 26.16 -12.08
C THR A 659 5.75 24.71 -11.68
N LEU A 660 5.86 24.46 -10.38
CA LEU A 660 5.95 23.12 -9.83
C LEU A 660 4.60 22.71 -9.25
N THR A 661 4.02 21.62 -9.75
CA THR A 661 2.65 21.22 -9.41
C THR A 661 2.49 19.72 -9.20
N ARG A 662 1.48 19.34 -8.43
CA ARG A 662 1.05 17.94 -8.31
C ARG A 662 0.13 17.61 -9.48
N TRP A 663 0.71 17.43 -10.66
CA TRP A 663 -0.07 17.04 -11.81
C TRP A 663 -0.35 15.53 -11.79
N ARG A 664 -1.62 15.14 -11.94
CA ARG A 664 -2.01 13.74 -12.12
C ARG A 664 -1.79 13.35 -13.57
N THR A 665 -0.55 13.30 -14.02
CA THR A 665 -0.26 12.85 -15.38
C THR A 665 -0.52 11.34 -15.46
N THR A 666 -1.16 10.96 -16.55
CA THR A 666 -1.24 9.63 -17.16
C THR A 666 0.07 9.13 -17.76
N TRP A 667 1.07 9.99 -17.82
CA TRP A 667 2.46 9.71 -18.19
C TRP A 667 3.24 8.81 -17.23
N ARG A 668 2.63 8.41 -16.11
CA ARG A 668 3.35 7.68 -15.06
C ARG A 668 3.64 6.26 -15.52
N ASN A 669 4.91 5.85 -15.37
CA ASN A 669 5.31 4.44 -15.35
C ASN A 669 4.28 3.62 -14.54
N TRP A 670 3.74 2.56 -15.15
CA TRP A 670 2.66 1.72 -14.60
C TRP A 670 2.96 1.21 -13.18
N VAL A 671 4.23 0.93 -12.92
CA VAL A 671 4.77 0.49 -11.62
C VAL A 671 4.38 1.42 -10.46
N TYR A 672 4.24 2.73 -10.68
CA TYR A 672 3.93 3.70 -9.62
C TYR A 672 2.43 3.97 -9.42
N ARG A 673 1.57 3.55 -10.37
CA ARG A 673 0.11 3.72 -10.26
C ARG A 673 -0.51 2.68 -9.34
N PHE A 674 -0.05 1.43 -9.42
CA PHE A 674 -0.56 0.33 -8.61
C PHE A 674 -0.27 0.49 -7.12
N SER A 675 0.87 1.10 -6.76
CA SER A 675 1.16 1.49 -5.37
C SER A 675 0.08 2.41 -4.78
N THR A 676 -0.72 3.12 -5.59
CA THR A 676 -1.61 4.20 -5.10
C THR A 676 -3.10 3.95 -5.27
N ALA A 677 -3.52 3.01 -6.13
CA ALA A 677 -4.92 2.84 -6.53
C ALA A 677 -5.76 1.90 -5.62
N ARG A 678 -5.12 0.96 -4.88
CA ARG A 678 -5.82 0.13 -3.87
C ARG A 678 -5.97 0.83 -2.51
N LEU A 679 -5.42 2.02 -2.36
CA LEU A 679 -5.38 2.68 -1.06
C LEU A 679 -6.55 3.66 -0.93
N GLY A 680 -7.42 3.42 0.06
CA GLY A 680 -8.61 4.22 0.36
C GLY A 680 -8.33 5.69 0.71
N ALA A 681 -9.32 6.37 1.28
CA ALA A 681 -9.30 7.82 1.52
C ALA A 681 -8.08 8.30 2.34
N GLU A 682 -7.52 7.48 3.24
CA GLU A 682 -6.33 7.83 4.04
C GLU A 682 -4.99 7.68 3.33
N SER A 683 -4.96 7.07 2.12
CA SER A 683 -3.79 7.25 1.24
C SER A 683 -3.59 8.69 0.84
N ALA A 684 -4.58 9.58 1.04
CA ALA A 684 -4.36 11.02 0.92
C ALA A 684 -3.31 11.57 1.90
N MET A 685 -3.09 10.90 3.04
CA MET A 685 -2.03 11.23 4.02
C MET A 685 -0.69 10.61 3.63
N VAL A 686 -0.60 9.34 3.20
CA VAL A 686 0.69 8.80 2.68
C VAL A 686 1.09 9.45 1.34
N ARG A 687 0.10 9.91 0.54
CA ARG A 687 0.26 10.84 -0.60
C ARG A 687 0.92 12.17 -0.19
N SER A 688 1.10 12.47 1.11
CA SER A 688 1.77 13.70 1.56
C SER A 688 3.29 13.59 1.62
N ASN A 689 3.87 12.40 1.84
CA ASN A 689 5.31 12.26 2.06
C ASN A 689 6.10 11.93 0.78
N VAL A 690 5.50 11.15 -0.13
CA VAL A 690 6.04 10.99 -1.50
C VAL A 690 5.27 11.91 -2.43
N LEU A 691 5.94 12.97 -2.87
CA LEU A 691 5.34 13.94 -3.76
C LEU A 691 5.84 13.70 -5.18
N PHE A 692 4.97 13.15 -6.01
CA PHE A 692 5.13 13.24 -7.46
C PHE A 692 4.77 14.65 -7.89
N GLN A 693 5.75 15.36 -8.42
CA GLN A 693 5.58 16.72 -8.90
C GLN A 693 6.05 16.81 -10.36
N THR A 694 5.44 17.73 -11.09
CA THR A 694 5.82 18.05 -12.46
C THR A 694 6.23 19.51 -12.49
N LEU A 695 7.47 19.77 -12.85
CA LEU A 695 7.95 21.10 -13.17
C LEU A 695 7.55 21.44 -14.61
N LEU A 696 6.89 22.58 -14.76
CA LEU A 696 6.40 23.10 -16.03
C LEU A 696 7.03 24.46 -16.29
N ILE A 697 7.60 24.60 -17.48
CA ILE A 697 8.16 25.86 -17.96
C ILE A 697 7.58 26.07 -19.35
N ALA A 698 6.87 27.18 -19.55
CA ALA A 698 6.32 27.55 -20.86
C ALA A 698 6.91 28.90 -21.26
N SER A 699 7.55 28.96 -22.43
CA SER A 699 8.14 30.18 -22.99
C SER A 699 7.56 30.46 -24.37
N GLU A 700 7.33 31.73 -24.70
CA GLU A 700 6.86 32.10 -26.03
C GLU A 700 8.01 32.05 -27.03
N VAL A 701 7.75 31.45 -28.19
CA VAL A 701 8.74 31.26 -29.26
C VAL A 701 8.11 31.59 -30.61
N GLU A 702 8.95 31.85 -31.60
CA GLU A 702 8.47 31.98 -32.98
C GLU A 702 7.97 30.63 -33.51
N ALA A 703 7.04 30.68 -34.46
CA ALA A 703 6.56 29.48 -35.14
C ALA A 703 7.72 28.78 -35.85
N PRO A 704 7.84 27.44 -35.74
CA PRO A 704 8.77 26.68 -36.56
C PRO A 704 8.58 26.97 -38.06
N GLU A 705 9.65 26.93 -38.86
CA GLU A 705 9.61 27.23 -40.29
C GLU A 705 8.61 26.34 -41.08
N ASP A 706 8.40 25.11 -40.63
CA ASP A 706 7.44 24.16 -41.19
C ASP A 706 6.03 24.27 -40.58
N GLY A 707 5.85 25.09 -39.54
CA GLY A 707 4.59 25.25 -38.82
C GLY A 707 4.13 23.99 -38.08
N LEU A 708 5.04 23.05 -37.81
CA LEU A 708 4.72 21.78 -37.16
C LEU A 708 5.21 21.74 -35.71
N VAL A 709 4.57 20.89 -34.90
CA VAL A 709 5.01 20.61 -33.54
C VAL A 709 6.35 19.87 -33.57
N LYS A 710 7.30 20.29 -32.73
CA LYS A 710 8.63 19.68 -32.63
C LYS A 710 8.95 19.28 -31.20
N GLU A 711 9.35 18.03 -31.00
CA GLU A 711 10.02 17.63 -29.76
C GLU A 711 11.50 18.04 -29.83
N ILE A 712 12.00 18.64 -28.75
CA ILE A 712 13.37 19.15 -28.66
C ILE A 712 14.10 18.37 -27.57
N PRO A 713 15.32 17.86 -27.83
CA PRO A 713 16.15 17.28 -26.79
C PRO A 713 16.35 18.24 -25.62
N VAL A 714 16.22 17.73 -24.40
CA VAL A 714 16.36 18.53 -23.17
C VAL A 714 17.04 17.68 -22.11
N THR A 715 17.96 18.31 -21.38
CA THR A 715 18.71 17.70 -20.28
C THR A 715 18.39 18.38 -18.96
N TRP A 716 18.74 17.72 -17.85
CA TRP A 716 18.61 18.34 -16.52
C TRP A 716 19.49 19.58 -16.37
N GLU A 717 20.65 19.62 -17.02
CA GLU A 717 21.52 20.80 -17.03
C GLU A 717 20.84 22.01 -17.69
N ASP A 718 19.98 21.80 -18.69
CA ASP A 718 19.21 22.87 -19.32
C ASP A 718 18.16 23.45 -18.36
N LEU A 719 17.56 22.61 -17.50
CA LEU A 719 16.63 23.05 -16.46
C LEU A 719 17.36 23.84 -15.37
N ASP A 720 18.52 23.35 -14.93
CA ASP A 720 19.34 24.03 -13.94
C ASP A 720 19.73 25.43 -14.44
N ARG A 721 20.19 25.53 -15.69
CA ARG A 721 20.52 26.81 -16.32
C ARG A 721 19.33 27.76 -16.36
N TYR A 722 18.17 27.28 -16.82
CA TYR A 722 16.95 28.09 -16.87
C TYR A 722 16.56 28.63 -15.49
N LEU A 723 16.61 27.80 -14.44
CA LEU A 723 16.24 28.21 -13.10
C LEU A 723 17.25 29.18 -12.49
N VAL A 724 18.54 29.04 -12.80
CA VAL A 724 19.59 30.01 -12.43
C VAL A 724 19.34 31.37 -13.10
N GLU A 725 19.04 31.37 -14.40
CA GLU A 725 18.73 32.59 -15.16
C GLU A 725 17.42 33.26 -14.71
N SER A 726 16.45 32.45 -14.25
CA SER A 726 15.15 32.93 -13.75
C SER A 726 15.20 33.56 -12.35
N LEU A 727 16.32 33.46 -11.63
CA LEU A 727 16.53 34.15 -10.35
C LEU A 727 16.78 35.66 -10.56
N ASN A 728 15.74 36.37 -10.99
CA ASN A 728 15.76 37.80 -11.26
C ASN A 728 15.27 38.61 -10.04
N PRO A 729 16.15 39.36 -9.35
CA PRO A 729 15.77 40.15 -8.17
C PRO A 729 14.85 41.35 -8.49
N GLU A 730 14.74 41.77 -9.76
CA GLU A 730 13.88 42.88 -10.17
C GLU A 730 12.39 42.50 -10.18
N SER A 731 12.06 41.21 -10.30
CA SER A 731 10.69 40.70 -10.24
C SER A 731 10.46 39.92 -8.95
N SER A 732 9.87 40.58 -7.93
CA SER A 732 9.67 39.98 -6.60
C SER A 732 8.86 38.67 -6.63
N THR A 733 7.89 38.56 -7.54
CA THR A 733 7.03 37.38 -7.65
C THR A 733 7.77 36.22 -8.30
N ASP A 734 8.52 36.48 -9.38
CA ASP A 734 9.20 35.44 -10.14
C ASP A 734 10.41 34.91 -9.37
N PHE A 735 11.10 35.81 -8.69
CA PHE A 735 12.12 35.50 -7.71
C PHE A 735 11.62 34.54 -6.62
N TYR A 736 10.50 34.88 -5.97
CA TYR A 736 9.94 34.04 -4.90
C TYR A 736 9.54 32.65 -5.43
N MET A 737 8.80 32.59 -6.54
CA MET A 737 8.34 31.32 -7.11
C MET A 737 9.50 30.43 -7.57
N THR A 738 10.50 31.00 -8.25
CA THR A 738 11.70 30.28 -8.69
C THR A 738 12.48 29.75 -7.48
N THR A 739 12.64 30.57 -6.44
CA THR A 739 13.31 30.17 -5.19
C THR A 739 12.57 29.02 -4.50
N GLU A 740 11.24 29.02 -4.49
CA GLU A 740 10.44 27.92 -3.92
C GLU A 740 10.60 26.61 -4.72
N VAL A 741 10.63 26.69 -6.06
CA VAL A 741 10.90 25.53 -6.92
C VAL A 741 12.29 24.95 -6.63
N ILE A 742 13.31 25.80 -6.57
CA ILE A 742 14.69 25.42 -6.26
C ILE A 742 14.78 24.77 -4.87
N THR A 743 14.15 25.38 -3.87
CA THR A 743 14.13 24.88 -2.48
C THR A 743 13.52 23.49 -2.42
N THR A 744 12.38 23.29 -3.10
CA THR A 744 11.64 22.02 -3.12
C THR A 744 12.39 20.92 -3.87
N LEU A 745 13.05 21.26 -4.98
CA LEU A 745 13.79 20.32 -5.83
C LEU A 745 15.27 20.13 -5.42
N ARG A 746 15.74 20.89 -4.41
CA ARG A 746 17.11 20.83 -3.88
C ARG A 746 18.21 20.91 -4.95
N LEU A 747 18.04 21.84 -5.89
CA LEU A 747 18.93 21.99 -7.05
C LEU A 747 20.28 22.63 -6.69
N LYS A 748 21.28 21.78 -6.39
CA LYS A 748 22.63 22.21 -5.99
C LYS A 748 23.33 23.13 -7.00
N ALA A 749 23.02 23.01 -8.29
CA ALA A 749 23.60 23.86 -9.34
C ALA A 749 23.31 25.37 -9.13
N THR A 750 22.23 25.70 -8.41
CA THR A 750 21.82 27.09 -8.15
C THR A 750 22.56 27.76 -7.00
N LEU A 751 23.31 26.99 -6.20
CA LEU A 751 23.95 27.47 -4.97
C LEU A 751 24.84 28.71 -5.16
N PRO A 752 25.72 28.79 -6.19
CA PRO A 752 26.57 29.97 -6.39
C PRO A 752 25.76 31.26 -6.60
N ARG A 753 24.66 31.18 -7.38
CA ARG A 753 23.79 32.32 -7.65
C ARG A 753 22.97 32.72 -6.43
N LEU A 754 22.48 31.76 -5.65
CA LEU A 754 21.78 32.03 -4.39
C LEU A 754 22.69 32.73 -3.38
N ILE A 755 23.97 32.33 -3.31
CA ILE A 755 24.98 32.97 -2.44
C ILE A 755 25.20 34.43 -2.84
N GLU A 756 25.38 34.71 -4.14
CA GLU A 756 25.53 36.08 -4.65
C GLU A 756 24.33 36.96 -4.28
N LEU A 757 23.11 36.47 -4.53
CA LEU A 757 21.87 37.18 -4.20
C LEU A 757 21.69 37.37 -2.69
N TRP A 758 22.15 36.43 -1.88
CA TRP A 758 22.17 36.56 -0.43
C TRP A 758 23.11 37.66 0.03
N GLU A 759 24.31 37.75 -0.55
CA GLU A 759 25.30 38.79 -0.25
C GLU A 759 24.79 40.19 -0.66
N GLU A 760 24.00 40.29 -1.73
CA GLU A 760 23.33 41.54 -2.12
C GLU A 760 22.20 41.94 -1.15
N LYS A 761 21.25 41.03 -0.89
CA LYS A 761 20.09 41.29 -0.05
C LYS A 761 19.52 40.02 0.59
N PRO A 762 19.85 39.74 1.86
CA PRO A 762 19.29 38.59 2.59
C PRO A 762 17.77 38.64 2.68
N THR A 763 17.12 37.52 2.38
CA THR A 763 15.66 37.34 2.53
C THR A 763 15.33 35.96 3.11
N VAL A 764 14.15 35.82 3.71
CA VAL A 764 13.69 34.53 4.28
C VAL A 764 13.68 33.42 3.22
N SER A 765 13.18 33.70 2.01
CA SER A 765 13.14 32.72 0.91
C SER A 765 14.54 32.25 0.49
N LEU A 766 15.50 33.16 0.35
CA LEU A 766 16.89 32.79 0.06
C LEU A 766 17.51 31.98 1.20
N GLY A 767 17.26 32.37 2.45
CA GLY A 767 17.78 31.65 3.62
C GLY A 767 17.28 30.21 3.68
N ARG A 768 16.00 29.98 3.34
CA ARG A 768 15.40 28.64 3.23
C ARG A 768 16.00 27.83 2.09
N ALA A 769 16.17 28.43 0.92
CA ALA A 769 16.79 27.76 -0.23
C ALA A 769 18.25 27.37 0.04
N LEU A 770 19.04 28.25 0.68
CA LEU A 770 20.41 27.94 1.09
C LEU A 770 20.43 26.79 2.10
N LEU A 771 19.55 26.84 3.12
CA LEU A 771 19.48 25.81 4.15
C LEU A 771 19.12 24.44 3.57
N SER A 772 18.14 24.36 2.64
CA SER A 772 17.75 23.09 2.02
C SER A 772 18.83 22.47 1.13
N LEU A 773 19.79 23.29 0.68
CA LEU A 773 20.98 22.87 -0.07
C LEU A 773 22.20 22.59 0.81
N GLY A 774 22.09 22.79 2.14
CA GLY A 774 23.16 22.55 3.12
C GLY A 774 24.09 23.74 3.37
N ASP A 775 23.69 24.97 3.03
CA ASP A 775 24.40 26.21 3.37
C ASP A 775 23.74 26.94 4.55
N ASP A 776 24.52 27.19 5.60
CA ASP A 776 24.03 27.69 6.89
C ASP A 776 23.92 29.21 7.00
N ARG A 777 24.32 29.99 5.98
CA ARG A 777 24.28 31.47 6.03
C ARG A 777 22.89 32.01 6.37
N GLY A 778 21.84 31.32 5.91
CA GLY A 778 20.44 31.69 6.16
C GLY A 778 19.93 31.41 7.57
N ARG A 779 20.59 30.51 8.30
CA ARG A 779 20.05 29.86 9.51
C ARG A 779 19.65 30.86 10.60
N GLU A 780 20.53 31.81 10.92
CA GLU A 780 20.28 32.82 11.97
C GLU A 780 19.08 33.72 11.62
N LEU A 781 18.98 34.18 10.37
CA LEU A 781 17.85 35.01 9.92
C LEU A 781 16.51 34.26 10.03
N LEU A 782 16.49 32.96 9.71
CA LEU A 782 15.30 32.13 9.83
C LEU A 782 14.86 31.97 11.29
N ARG A 783 15.79 31.65 12.20
CA ARG A 783 15.53 31.59 13.64
C ARG A 783 14.95 32.90 14.17
N ASP A 784 15.60 34.01 13.84
CA ASP A 784 15.15 35.35 14.22
C ASP A 784 13.73 35.65 13.76
N THR A 785 13.41 35.27 12.52
CA THR A 785 12.10 35.50 11.91
C THR A 785 11.02 34.67 12.60
N ILE A 786 11.31 33.41 12.91
CA ILE A 786 10.42 32.53 13.69
C ILE A 786 10.18 33.12 15.07
N MET A 787 11.23 33.50 15.78
CA MET A 787 11.13 34.02 17.14
C MET A 787 10.35 35.34 17.21
N LYS A 788 10.49 36.22 16.20
CA LYS A 788 9.70 37.46 16.09
C LYS A 788 8.21 37.22 15.84
N SER A 789 7.85 36.12 15.18
CA SER A 789 6.47 35.81 14.78
C SER A 789 5.86 34.58 15.47
N ARG A 790 6.51 34.08 16.53
CA ARG A 790 6.10 32.87 17.26
C ARG A 790 4.67 32.88 17.78
N ASN A 791 4.09 34.05 18.07
CA ASN A 791 2.71 34.16 18.56
C ASN A 791 1.67 33.85 17.46
N ARG A 792 2.05 33.96 16.19
CA ARG A 792 1.22 33.64 15.02
C ARG A 792 2.10 33.40 13.80
N LEU A 793 2.57 32.16 13.64
CA LEU A 793 3.34 31.76 12.48
C LEU A 793 2.51 31.92 11.20
N GLN A 794 2.97 32.78 10.29
CA GLN A 794 2.45 32.89 8.94
C GLN A 794 3.01 31.76 8.06
N ARG A 795 2.46 31.56 6.86
CA ARG A 795 2.84 30.47 5.95
C ARG A 795 4.35 30.37 5.72
N ASP A 796 5.03 31.49 5.45
CA ASP A 796 6.48 31.49 5.17
C ASP A 796 7.31 31.17 6.42
N THR A 797 6.87 31.63 7.59
CA THR A 797 7.51 31.30 8.87
C THR A 797 7.30 29.84 9.25
N GLN A 798 6.12 29.27 8.98
CA GLN A 798 5.85 27.85 9.19
C GLN A 798 6.80 27.00 8.36
N LYS A 799 6.98 27.34 7.08
CA LYS A 799 7.94 26.65 6.22
C LYS A 799 9.39 26.81 6.70
N ALA A 800 9.79 28.02 7.12
CA ALA A 800 11.12 28.24 7.69
C ALA A 800 11.36 27.37 8.94
N LEU A 801 10.34 27.21 9.78
CA LEU A 801 10.38 26.36 10.96
C LEU A 801 10.46 24.88 10.58
N GLU A 802 9.67 24.44 9.60
CA GLU A 802 9.73 23.09 9.04
C GLU A 802 11.14 22.78 8.49
N ASP A 803 11.71 23.66 7.68
CA ASP A 803 13.06 23.49 7.10
C ASP A 803 14.16 23.44 8.20
N LEU A 804 14.05 24.25 9.26
CA LEU A 804 15.00 24.23 10.39
C LEU A 804 14.86 22.98 11.26
N ILE A 805 13.63 22.50 11.49
CA ILE A 805 13.40 21.21 12.16
C ILE A 805 13.97 20.09 11.31
N GLU A 806 13.75 20.10 9.98
CA GLU A 806 14.20 19.06 9.07
C GLU A 806 15.72 18.87 9.07
N VAL A 807 16.49 19.98 9.07
CA VAL A 807 17.97 19.92 9.18
C VAL A 807 18.47 19.62 10.60
N GLY A 808 17.57 19.43 11.57
CA GLY A 808 17.91 19.13 12.95
C GLY A 808 18.55 20.31 13.69
N ASP A 809 18.08 21.53 13.46
CA ASP A 809 18.64 22.72 14.11
C ASP A 809 18.45 22.69 15.64
N PRO A 810 19.54 22.63 16.46
CA PRO A 810 19.41 22.36 17.90
C PRO A 810 18.62 23.42 18.66
N GLU A 811 18.82 24.70 18.36
CA GLU A 811 18.12 25.81 19.04
C GLU A 811 16.63 25.84 18.68
N THR A 812 16.30 25.52 17.44
CA THR A 812 14.91 25.44 16.98
C THR A 812 14.20 24.24 17.61
N LEU A 813 14.83 23.06 17.61
CA LEU A 813 14.28 21.85 18.25
C LEU A 813 14.08 22.05 19.76
N GLU A 814 15.04 22.67 20.43
CA GLU A 814 14.94 23.03 21.85
C GLU A 814 13.75 23.96 22.12
N SER A 815 13.56 24.97 21.27
CA SER A 815 12.43 25.89 21.36
C SER A 815 11.09 25.19 21.11
N VAL A 816 11.02 24.32 20.09
CA VAL A 816 9.82 23.55 19.74
C VAL A 816 9.40 22.62 20.88
N ILE A 817 10.34 21.89 21.48
CA ILE A 817 10.05 21.03 22.63
C ILE A 817 9.56 21.86 23.81
N SER A 818 10.19 22.99 24.12
CA SER A 818 9.73 23.89 25.19
C SER A 818 8.29 24.39 24.95
N TRP A 819 7.91 24.69 23.70
CA TRP A 819 6.54 25.08 23.35
C TRP A 819 5.53 23.95 23.49
N ILE A 820 5.95 22.69 23.30
CA ILE A 820 5.10 21.51 23.49
C ILE A 820 4.95 21.19 24.98
N GLU A 821 6.01 21.35 25.79
CA GLU A 821 6.01 21.10 27.23
C GLU A 821 5.03 22.04 27.97
N ASP A 822 5.22 23.35 27.79
CA ASP A 822 4.43 24.36 28.47
C ASP A 822 3.90 25.41 27.49
N PRO A 823 2.77 25.11 26.82
CA PRO A 823 2.10 26.06 25.97
C PRO A 823 1.80 27.33 26.75
N GLU A 824 1.25 27.26 27.96
CA GLU A 824 0.78 28.44 28.69
C GLU A 824 1.90 29.44 29.03
N SER A 825 3.12 28.96 29.30
CA SER A 825 4.30 29.83 29.48
C SER A 825 4.86 30.41 28.18
N SER A 826 4.59 29.74 27.05
CA SER A 826 4.98 30.21 25.74
C SER A 826 3.95 31.20 25.19
N THR A 827 4.39 32.32 24.63
CA THR A 827 3.48 33.26 23.93
C THR A 827 2.85 32.67 22.64
N PHE A 828 3.12 31.38 22.37
CA PHE A 828 2.72 30.56 21.22
C PHE A 828 1.30 29.95 21.36
N SER A 829 0.77 29.84 22.59
CA SER A 829 -0.23 28.82 22.98
C SER A 829 -1.72 29.09 22.83
N ARG A 830 -2.14 30.17 22.18
CA ARG A 830 -3.59 30.38 22.00
C ARG A 830 -4.21 29.54 20.88
N ASN A 831 -3.40 28.80 20.11
CA ASN A 831 -3.88 28.05 18.95
C ASN A 831 -3.40 26.60 18.94
N GLU A 832 -4.27 25.70 19.39
CA GLU A 832 -4.04 24.25 19.43
C GLU A 832 -3.64 23.67 18.06
N SER A 833 -4.15 24.22 16.95
CA SER A 833 -3.78 23.77 15.60
C SER A 833 -2.30 23.98 15.26
N GLN A 834 -1.66 24.99 15.85
CA GLN A 834 -0.22 25.25 15.67
C GLN A 834 0.63 24.26 16.46
N LEU A 835 0.22 23.89 17.67
CA LEU A 835 0.90 22.85 18.46
C LEU A 835 0.86 21.49 17.74
N LEU A 836 -0.30 21.11 17.20
CA LEU A 836 -0.43 19.87 16.42
C LEU A 836 0.41 19.90 15.14
N MET A 837 0.56 21.08 14.51
CA MET A 837 1.47 21.26 13.38
C MET A 837 2.94 21.06 13.78
N LEU A 838 3.38 21.64 14.91
CA LEU A 838 4.73 21.43 15.43
C LEU A 838 5.02 19.96 15.70
N ILE A 839 4.09 19.27 16.36
CA ILE A 839 4.21 17.84 16.65
C ILE A 839 4.34 17.04 15.35
N ARG A 840 3.60 17.39 14.30
CA ARG A 840 3.74 16.74 12.97
C ARG A 840 5.10 16.99 12.33
N TYR A 841 5.63 18.21 12.40
CA TYR A 841 6.98 18.51 11.89
C TYR A 841 8.06 17.76 12.66
N LEU A 842 7.96 17.76 13.99
CA LEU A 842 8.84 17.00 14.87
C LEU A 842 8.77 15.50 14.55
N ASP A 843 7.57 14.96 14.34
CA ASP A 843 7.38 13.56 13.95
C ASP A 843 8.10 13.24 12.63
N GLY A 844 7.93 14.08 11.62
CA GLY A 844 8.63 13.95 10.34
C GLY A 844 10.15 13.90 10.51
N TRP A 845 10.71 14.73 11.39
CA TRP A 845 12.13 14.72 11.70
C TRP A 845 12.58 13.48 12.48
N LEU A 846 11.82 13.06 13.50
CA LEU A 846 12.10 11.87 14.30
C LEU A 846 12.06 10.58 13.47
N LEU A 847 11.20 10.52 12.47
CA LEU A 847 11.14 9.40 11.52
C LEU A 847 12.44 9.24 10.73
N ASN A 848 13.05 10.35 10.33
CA ASN A 848 14.32 10.36 9.59
C ASN A 848 15.56 10.27 10.52
N ASN A 849 15.38 10.54 11.82
CA ASN A 849 16.45 10.58 12.81
C ASN A 849 16.04 9.83 14.10
N PRO A 850 15.80 8.50 14.03
CA PRO A 850 15.31 7.73 15.17
C PRO A 850 16.29 7.74 16.36
N ASP A 851 17.60 7.73 16.08
CA ASP A 851 18.66 7.71 17.09
C ASP A 851 19.21 9.10 17.43
N GLN A 852 18.42 10.16 17.21
CA GLN A 852 18.84 11.53 17.49
C GLN A 852 19.23 11.72 18.96
N GLN A 853 20.25 12.54 19.21
CA GLN A 853 20.75 12.86 20.56
C GLN A 853 20.53 14.33 20.94
N ILE A 854 19.85 15.11 20.11
CA ILE A 854 19.64 16.55 20.31
C ILE A 854 18.64 16.77 21.44
N ILE A 855 17.51 16.06 21.40
CA ILE A 855 16.45 16.11 22.41
C ILE A 855 16.59 14.88 23.30
N PRO A 856 16.81 15.03 24.62
CA PRO A 856 16.84 13.90 25.54
C PRO A 856 15.54 13.09 25.47
N GLU A 857 15.64 11.77 25.29
CA GLU A 857 14.51 10.86 25.08
C GLU A 857 13.42 11.01 26.17
N GLY A 858 13.81 11.04 27.44
CA GLY A 858 12.86 11.23 28.54
C GLY A 858 12.11 12.56 28.45
N ARG A 859 12.76 13.63 27.99
CA ARG A 859 12.12 14.93 27.83
C ARG A 859 11.13 14.92 26.66
N LEU A 860 11.51 14.33 25.52
CA LEU A 860 10.64 14.14 24.36
C LEU A 860 9.37 13.36 24.74
N ILE A 861 9.55 12.20 25.40
CA ILE A 861 8.43 11.35 25.82
C ILE A 861 7.52 12.12 26.79
N GLY A 862 8.09 12.80 27.79
CA GLY A 862 7.31 13.60 28.75
C GLY A 862 6.49 14.70 28.09
N ALA A 863 7.07 15.44 27.14
CA ALA A 863 6.39 16.48 26.39
C ALA A 863 5.21 15.93 25.56
N LEU A 864 5.40 14.78 24.91
CA LEU A 864 4.36 14.11 24.12
C LEU A 864 3.24 13.54 25.01
N ILE A 865 3.56 12.98 26.17
CA ILE A 865 2.56 12.46 27.12
C ILE A 865 1.70 13.58 27.70
N GLY A 866 2.28 14.75 27.95
CA GLY A 866 1.51 15.94 28.34
C GLY A 866 0.43 16.36 27.34
N ARG A 867 0.46 15.83 26.12
CA ARG A 867 -0.50 16.11 25.02
C ARG A 867 -1.47 14.97 24.73
N THR A 868 -1.53 13.94 25.58
CA THR A 868 -2.59 12.92 25.53
C THR A 868 -3.86 13.36 26.27
N ASP A 869 -3.86 14.57 26.80
CA ASP A 869 -4.92 15.21 27.59
C ASP A 869 -6.20 15.47 26.78
N ASN A 870 -6.08 15.80 25.50
CA ASN A 870 -7.21 16.07 24.62
C ASN A 870 -7.25 15.19 23.37
N ARG A 871 -8.41 15.17 22.69
CA ARG A 871 -8.67 14.28 21.56
C ARG A 871 -7.74 14.48 20.36
N ASN A 872 -7.51 15.72 19.95
CA ASN A 872 -6.69 16.00 18.76
C ASN A 872 -5.20 15.74 19.03
N GLY A 873 -4.76 16.04 20.26
CA GLY A 873 -3.46 15.69 20.80
C GLY A 873 -3.24 14.19 20.74
N ARG A 874 -4.13 13.39 21.36
CA ARG A 874 -4.07 11.91 21.37
C ARG A 874 -3.86 11.30 19.99
N ASN A 875 -4.67 11.70 19.01
CA ASN A 875 -4.56 11.21 17.64
C ASN A 875 -3.21 11.50 16.97
N THR A 876 -2.52 12.56 17.42
CA THR A 876 -1.23 12.97 16.85
C THR A 876 -0.05 12.39 17.63
N VAL A 877 -0.08 12.42 18.96
CA VAL A 877 1.07 12.05 19.81
C VAL A 877 1.15 10.57 20.15
N ILE A 878 0.03 9.87 20.27
CA ILE A 878 0.06 8.44 20.64
C ILE A 878 0.78 7.62 19.56
N PRO A 879 0.56 7.80 18.25
CA PRO A 879 1.37 7.13 17.23
C PRO A 879 2.88 7.36 17.39
N ILE A 880 3.30 8.58 17.77
CA ILE A 880 4.70 8.92 18.02
C ILE A 880 5.23 8.20 19.25
N LEU A 881 4.51 8.27 20.37
CA LEU A 881 4.84 7.57 21.62
C LEU A 881 5.00 6.07 21.41
N ARG A 882 4.11 5.47 20.63
CA ARG A 882 4.17 4.05 20.26
C ARG A 882 5.43 3.71 19.48
N ARG A 883 5.89 4.58 18.57
CA ARG A 883 7.13 4.37 17.81
C ARG A 883 8.36 4.53 18.70
N GLN A 884 8.38 5.56 19.54
CA GLN A 884 9.52 5.88 20.41
C GLN A 884 9.69 4.88 21.55
N THR A 885 8.60 4.29 22.06
CA THR A 885 8.65 3.38 23.23
C THR A 885 8.39 1.92 22.90
N GLY A 886 7.84 1.62 21.71
CA GLY A 886 7.39 0.27 21.33
C GLY A 886 6.07 -0.21 21.97
N LEU A 887 5.44 0.59 22.85
CA LEU A 887 4.21 0.20 23.57
C LEU A 887 2.96 0.71 22.87
N ASP A 888 1.86 -0.07 22.81
CA ASP A 888 0.60 0.31 22.13
C ASP A 888 -0.47 0.93 23.06
N MET A 889 -0.54 0.44 24.30
CA MET A 889 -1.58 0.77 25.27
C MET A 889 -3.02 0.57 24.76
N GLY A 890 -3.26 -0.27 23.74
CA GLY A 890 -4.60 -0.54 23.19
C GLY A 890 -5.15 0.57 22.29
N TRP A 891 -4.30 1.50 21.82
CA TRP A 891 -4.71 2.61 20.97
C TRP A 891 -5.36 2.13 19.66
N TRP A 892 -4.83 1.07 19.06
CA TRP A 892 -5.37 0.60 17.78
C TRP A 892 -6.70 -0.11 17.92
N ASP A 893 -6.95 -0.81 19.03
CA ASP A 893 -8.22 -1.51 19.28
C ASP A 893 -9.41 -0.55 19.25
N THR A 894 -9.17 0.74 19.52
CA THR A 894 -10.18 1.79 19.40
C THR A 894 -10.69 1.98 17.96
N TYR A 895 -9.89 1.67 16.93
CA TYR A 895 -10.27 1.88 15.53
C TYR A 895 -11.18 0.77 14.97
N SER A 896 -11.22 -0.40 15.62
CA SER A 896 -12.18 -1.47 15.32
C SER A 896 -13.56 -1.25 15.94
N MET A 897 -13.69 -0.28 16.85
CA MET A 897 -14.96 0.07 17.47
C MET A 897 -15.83 0.83 16.46
N THR A 898 -17.01 0.28 16.17
CA THR A 898 -17.97 0.85 15.24
C THR A 898 -18.78 1.97 15.88
N ASP A 899 -19.01 1.90 17.19
CA ASP A 899 -19.60 2.98 17.96
C ASP A 899 -18.56 4.08 18.23
N MET A 900 -18.91 5.29 17.80
CA MET A 900 -18.00 6.44 17.87
C MET A 900 -17.88 7.00 19.28
N GLU A 901 -18.91 6.92 20.11
CA GLU A 901 -18.85 7.38 21.51
C GLU A 901 -18.00 6.43 22.34
N GLU A 902 -18.23 5.13 22.18
CA GLU A 902 -17.43 4.08 22.83
C GLU A 902 -15.95 4.21 22.43
N ARG A 903 -15.68 4.37 21.13
CA ARG A 903 -14.32 4.64 20.62
C ARG A 903 -13.66 5.83 21.30
N TYR A 904 -14.36 6.96 21.44
CA TYR A 904 -13.77 8.14 22.06
C TYR A 904 -13.49 7.95 23.54
N GLN A 905 -14.36 7.24 24.25
CA GLN A 905 -14.16 6.90 25.65
C GLN A 905 -12.92 6.02 25.81
N VAL A 906 -12.78 4.95 25.04
CA VAL A 906 -11.59 4.09 25.10
C VAL A 906 -10.33 4.87 24.71
N GLN A 907 -10.38 5.74 23.69
CA GLN A 907 -9.24 6.61 23.35
C GLN A 907 -8.83 7.53 24.49
N GLU A 908 -9.77 8.04 25.28
CA GLU A 908 -9.49 8.82 26.48
C GLU A 908 -8.85 7.97 27.58
N GLU A 909 -9.33 6.74 27.80
CA GLU A 909 -8.73 5.77 28.72
C GLU A 909 -7.30 5.42 28.31
N VAL A 910 -7.03 5.18 27.03
CA VAL A 910 -5.67 4.97 26.50
C VAL A 910 -4.78 6.18 26.77
N GLY A 911 -5.29 7.40 26.57
CA GLY A 911 -4.56 8.63 26.92
C GLY A 911 -4.27 8.74 28.42
N ALA A 912 -5.19 8.30 29.27
CA ALA A 912 -4.98 8.21 30.72
C ALA A 912 -3.96 7.12 31.09
N LEU A 913 -3.92 5.98 30.38
CA LEU A 913 -2.92 4.93 30.58
C LEU A 913 -1.52 5.42 30.24
N TRP A 914 -1.34 6.21 29.17
CA TRP A 914 -0.05 6.82 28.86
C TRP A 914 0.44 7.77 29.96
N ARG A 915 -0.46 8.59 30.52
CA ARG A 915 -0.15 9.46 31.66
C ARG A 915 0.17 8.65 32.90
N ALA A 916 -0.65 7.64 33.21
CA ALA A 916 -0.41 6.74 34.32
C ALA A 916 0.91 5.96 34.16
N TRP A 917 1.28 5.54 32.95
CA TRP A 917 2.56 4.89 32.66
C TRP A 917 3.74 5.83 32.88
N TRP A 918 3.62 7.09 32.45
CA TRP A 918 4.61 8.13 32.70
C TRP A 918 4.79 8.41 34.19
N ASP A 919 3.67 8.51 34.91
CA ASP A 919 3.64 8.70 36.36
C ASP A 919 4.11 7.43 37.10
N LYS A 920 3.91 6.23 36.52
CA LYS A 920 4.23 4.89 37.07
C LYS A 920 5.46 4.23 36.44
N LYS A 921 6.54 4.96 36.11
CA LYS A 921 7.90 4.41 36.40
C LYS A 921 8.15 4.32 37.93
N SER A 922 7.16 3.78 38.62
CA SER A 922 7.05 3.32 40.00
C SER A 922 6.75 1.81 39.90
N PRO A 923 7.25 0.94 40.81
CA PRO A 923 7.37 -0.51 40.62
C PRO A 923 6.10 -1.37 40.41
N GLU A 924 4.91 -0.78 40.21
CA GLU A 924 3.60 -1.46 40.29
C GLU A 924 2.71 -1.31 39.02
N PHE A 925 3.28 -1.08 37.84
CA PHE A 925 2.47 -1.00 36.61
C PHE A 925 2.29 -2.36 35.93
N GLU A 926 1.10 -2.96 36.09
CA GLU A 926 0.56 -3.97 35.18
C GLU A 926 -0.36 -3.30 34.16
N ALA A 927 -0.14 -3.55 32.87
CA ALA A 927 -1.01 -3.09 31.79
C ALA A 927 -2.30 -3.93 31.79
N SER A 928 -3.30 -3.53 32.56
CA SER A 928 -4.64 -4.14 32.51
C SER A 928 -5.62 -3.24 31.77
N LEU A 929 -5.78 -3.43 30.46
CA LEU A 929 -6.99 -2.99 29.77
C LEU A 929 -8.06 -4.09 29.94
N LYS A 930 -9.15 -3.75 30.63
CA LYS A 930 -10.39 -4.53 30.60
C LYS A 930 -10.95 -4.45 29.18
N SER A 931 -10.70 -5.49 28.39
CA SER A 931 -11.32 -5.72 27.09
C SER A 931 -12.70 -6.35 27.24
N ASP A 932 -13.66 -5.59 27.78
CA ASP A 932 -15.08 -5.93 27.67
C ASP A 932 -15.83 -4.72 27.09
N PRO A 933 -15.99 -4.63 25.76
CA PRO A 933 -17.14 -3.91 25.22
C PRO A 933 -18.39 -4.75 25.53
N PRO A 934 -19.45 -4.17 26.12
CA PRO A 934 -20.70 -4.88 26.32
C PRO A 934 -21.24 -5.33 24.95
N ARG A 935 -21.39 -6.65 24.81
CA ARG A 935 -22.05 -7.32 23.69
C ARG A 935 -23.44 -6.73 23.47
N ASP A 936 -23.67 -6.13 22.30
CA ASP A 936 -24.93 -6.27 21.55
C ASP A 936 -24.81 -5.69 20.13
N ARG A 937 -24.44 -6.53 19.15
CA ARG A 937 -25.17 -6.85 17.90
C ARG A 937 -24.32 -7.56 16.86
#